data_AF-A0A7K3VT16-F1
#
_entry.id   AF-A0A7K3VT16-F1
#
_cell.length_a   1.000
_cell.length_b   1.000
_cell.length_c   1.000
_cell.angle_alpha   90.00
_cell.angle_beta   90.00
_cell.angle_gamma   90.00
#
_symmetry.space_group_name_H-M   'P 1'
#
loop_
_entity.id
_entity.type
_entity.pdbx_description
1 polymer ?
#
loop_
_entity_poly.entity_id
_entity_poly.type
_entity_poly.pdbx_seq_one_letter_code
_entity_poly.pdbx_strand_id
1 'polypeptide(L)'
;MAKAVQKITLNRSEDIPFDKLELSQQNVRNVKAGVSIEDLADDIARRKLLQSLSVRPILGENGEETGRFHIPAGGRRYRALELLVSQKRMAKTEPVPCIVKRGDETSAEDDSLAENVQRVDLHPLDQYRAFQTLREQGLGEEEIAARFFVSVAAVRQRLRLASVSPRLLDLYAEDEMKLEQIMAFSITNDHVRQEQVWDTLSRQHIRDPYYIRRLLTETAIRAGDRRAVYVGVKVYEAAGGVVMRDLFDEDNGGWLQDPALLEQLGVEKLRADAEALKTEEGWKWVEAAFDFPYGHTSGLRRFYGELREFTEEELARHDALKGEYDKLDADYAEAESYSEETERRLEELGNELDQLNDRPYVFDPEEVARGGAFISLAANGELKIDRGFIRHEDEPQVKTEDDDPGDADGDIGEAADASSSGDGISVNGKPVSDGQPAEEDDTVRSLSDRLVMDLTATRTVALRNALANDPVIAFVAVLHAFVLKIFYLYGSESCLELTLQSAKFSQTQGLGDTLWAKEIDQRQEAWGQDLPKKPGELWGYLVALDDVSRQALFAHCASLSVNAVIEPWNKRTRAIAHADQVARSIGFDMVTAGWVPTVDSYLGRVTKAHVLQAVREAKGEQSAQLIDHLKKQDMAREAERLLDGSGWLPEPLRTIGKETTSDDVSPAADETGEDPASEVSVGDLPAFPADAADLSDQHPDAHDDDGYSHLDAAE
;
A
#
# COMPACT_ATOMS: atom_id res chain seq x y z
N MET A 1 34.42 -58.96 -4.27
CA MET A 1 34.43 -59.04 -5.74
C MET A 1 33.39 -58.08 -6.27
N ALA A 2 33.71 -57.21 -7.22
CA ALA A 2 32.71 -56.32 -7.81
C ALA A 2 31.83 -57.11 -8.80
N LYS A 3 30.50 -57.01 -8.67
CA LYS A 3 29.58 -57.50 -9.72
C LYS A 3 29.86 -56.66 -10.98
N ALA A 4 30.13 -57.33 -12.10
CA ALA A 4 30.25 -56.64 -13.38
C ALA A 4 28.92 -55.97 -13.73
N VAL A 5 28.96 -54.70 -14.13
CA VAL A 5 27.77 -53.96 -14.56
C VAL A 5 27.22 -54.63 -15.82
N GLN A 6 26.00 -55.18 -15.72
CA GLN A 6 25.30 -55.71 -16.89
C GLN A 6 25.01 -54.57 -17.87
N LYS A 7 25.49 -54.71 -19.10
CA LYS A 7 25.20 -53.76 -20.17
C LYS A 7 23.80 -54.04 -20.69
N ILE A 8 22.92 -53.05 -20.59
CA ILE A 8 21.55 -53.14 -21.15
C ILE A 8 21.60 -53.28 -22.68
N THR A 9 20.68 -54.07 -23.23
CA THR A 9 20.48 -54.22 -24.68
C THR A 9 19.12 -53.63 -25.03
N LEU A 10 19.07 -52.73 -26.01
CA LEU A 10 17.82 -52.10 -26.44
C LEU A 10 17.05 -53.00 -27.42
N ASN A 11 15.72 -52.97 -27.34
CA ASN A 11 14.84 -53.65 -28.28
C ASN A 11 15.00 -53.06 -29.69
N ARG A 12 14.91 -53.91 -30.72
CA ARG A 12 15.05 -53.51 -32.12
C ARG A 12 13.71 -53.15 -32.75
N SER A 13 13.75 -52.26 -33.74
CA SER A 13 12.63 -52.01 -34.65
C SER A 13 12.62 -53.05 -35.77
N GLU A 14 11.47 -53.67 -36.02
CA GLU A 14 11.23 -54.60 -37.12
C GLU A 14 9.94 -54.19 -37.84
N ASP A 15 9.94 -54.27 -39.17
CA ASP A 15 8.78 -53.94 -40.00
C ASP A 15 7.87 -55.17 -40.13
N ILE A 16 6.67 -55.09 -39.56
CA ILE A 16 5.73 -56.21 -39.47
C ILE A 16 4.48 -55.91 -40.32
N PRO A 17 4.09 -56.78 -41.26
CA PRO A 17 2.83 -56.66 -41.99
C PRO A 17 1.62 -56.52 -41.05
N PHE A 18 0.75 -55.54 -41.32
CA PHE A 18 -0.40 -55.24 -40.45
C PHE A 18 -1.32 -56.45 -40.20
N ASP A 19 -1.47 -57.36 -41.17
CA ASP A 19 -2.24 -58.60 -41.06
C ASP A 19 -1.68 -59.65 -40.07
N LYS A 20 -0.46 -59.43 -39.54
CA LYS A 20 0.16 -60.26 -38.50
C LYS A 20 0.09 -59.65 -37.09
N LEU A 21 -0.53 -58.48 -36.96
CA LEU A 21 -0.67 -57.74 -35.71
C LEU A 21 -2.07 -57.93 -35.11
N GLU A 22 -2.13 -58.42 -33.87
CA GLU A 22 -3.38 -58.64 -33.12
C GLU A 22 -3.42 -57.75 -31.87
N LEU A 23 -4.54 -57.10 -31.60
CA LEU A 23 -4.70 -56.28 -30.39
C LEU A 23 -4.98 -57.18 -29.17
N SER A 24 -4.19 -57.05 -28.09
CA SER A 24 -4.48 -57.80 -26.86
C SER A 24 -5.76 -57.31 -26.19
N GLN A 25 -6.56 -58.23 -25.62
CA GLN A 25 -7.86 -57.90 -25.02
C GLN A 25 -7.78 -57.28 -23.61
N GLN A 26 -6.60 -57.19 -22.99
CA GLN A 26 -6.39 -56.65 -21.64
C GLN A 26 -6.35 -55.11 -21.59
N ASN A 27 -7.07 -54.42 -22.47
CA ASN A 27 -6.97 -52.96 -22.62
C ASN A 27 -8.04 -52.22 -21.80
N VAL A 28 -7.67 -51.76 -20.61
CA VAL A 28 -8.59 -51.28 -19.55
C VAL A 28 -9.01 -49.81 -19.76
N ARG A 29 -9.74 -49.47 -20.82
CA ARG A 29 -10.34 -48.13 -20.94
C ARG A 29 -11.70 -48.06 -21.66
N ASN A 30 -12.69 -47.56 -20.92
CA ASN A 30 -14.01 -47.13 -21.39
C ASN A 30 -14.25 -45.63 -21.02
N VAL A 31 -13.38 -44.70 -21.44
CA VAL A 31 -13.61 -43.25 -21.19
C VAL A 31 -13.21 -42.38 -22.39
N LYS A 32 -14.10 -41.44 -22.75
CA LYS A 32 -13.93 -40.41 -23.78
C LYS A 32 -13.09 -39.23 -23.26
N ALA A 33 -11.78 -39.24 -23.49
CA ALA A 33 -10.96 -38.02 -23.38
C ALA A 33 -9.71 -38.11 -24.27
N GLY A 34 -9.73 -37.39 -25.40
CA GLY A 34 -8.60 -37.28 -26.32
C GLY A 34 -9.00 -37.29 -27.80
N VAL A 35 -8.04 -36.90 -28.66
CA VAL A 35 -8.12 -36.90 -30.13
C VAL A 35 -8.81 -38.16 -30.67
N SER A 36 -9.75 -38.02 -31.61
CA SER A 36 -10.53 -39.15 -32.11
C SER A 36 -9.66 -40.16 -32.88
N ILE A 37 -10.17 -41.37 -33.11
CA ILE A 37 -9.43 -42.39 -33.88
C ILE A 37 -9.34 -41.96 -35.34
N GLU A 38 -10.35 -41.23 -35.81
CA GLU A 38 -10.51 -40.62 -37.10
C GLU A 38 -9.46 -39.52 -37.34
N ASP A 39 -9.31 -38.58 -36.41
CA ASP A 39 -8.29 -37.53 -36.45
C ASP A 39 -6.87 -38.13 -36.48
N LEU A 40 -6.63 -39.17 -35.65
CA LEU A 40 -5.36 -39.87 -35.59
C LEU A 40 -5.06 -40.64 -36.88
N ALA A 41 -6.07 -41.22 -37.53
CA ALA A 41 -5.94 -41.87 -38.83
C ALA A 41 -5.58 -40.86 -39.94
N ASP A 42 -6.18 -39.66 -39.92
CA ASP A 42 -5.84 -38.61 -40.88
C ASP A 42 -4.45 -37.99 -40.63
N ASP A 43 -4.00 -37.86 -39.39
CA ASP A 43 -2.62 -37.46 -39.08
C ASP A 43 -1.62 -38.51 -39.57
N ILE A 44 -1.86 -39.80 -39.33
CA ILE A 44 -1.03 -40.90 -39.84
C ILE A 44 -1.03 -40.92 -41.38
N ALA A 45 -2.15 -40.66 -42.04
CA ALA A 45 -2.21 -40.60 -43.51
C ALA A 45 -1.32 -39.48 -44.07
N ARG A 46 -1.30 -38.31 -43.40
CA ARG A 46 -0.51 -37.13 -43.79
C ARG A 46 0.98 -37.25 -43.44
N ARG A 47 1.30 -37.63 -42.20
CA ARG A 47 2.65 -37.56 -41.60
C ARG A 47 3.36 -38.91 -41.47
N LYS A 48 2.68 -40.02 -41.79
CA LYS A 48 3.10 -41.41 -41.53
C LYS A 48 3.19 -41.71 -40.03
N LEU A 49 3.49 -42.97 -39.68
CA LEU A 49 3.52 -43.41 -38.29
C LEU A 49 4.80 -42.92 -37.59
N LEU A 50 4.71 -41.79 -36.89
CA LEU A 50 5.85 -41.17 -36.19
C LEU A 50 6.27 -41.91 -34.91
N GLN A 51 5.39 -42.71 -34.31
CA GLN A 51 5.67 -43.52 -33.12
C GLN A 51 5.31 -44.98 -33.39
N SER A 52 6.31 -45.86 -33.40
CA SER A 52 6.18 -47.31 -33.61
C SER A 52 5.32 -47.99 -32.55
N LEU A 53 4.65 -49.09 -32.93
CA LEU A 53 3.89 -49.94 -32.02
C LEU A 53 4.84 -50.79 -31.17
N SER A 54 4.54 -51.03 -29.90
CA SER A 54 5.26 -52.04 -29.12
C SER A 54 4.53 -53.37 -29.26
N VAL A 55 5.26 -54.42 -29.61
CA VAL A 55 4.70 -55.74 -29.91
C VAL A 55 5.49 -56.85 -29.22
N ARG A 56 4.81 -57.96 -28.95
CA ARG A 56 5.40 -59.18 -28.41
C ARG A 56 4.99 -60.37 -29.28
N PRO A 57 5.89 -61.32 -29.60
CA PRO A 57 5.54 -62.49 -30.41
C PRO A 57 4.49 -63.35 -29.68
N ILE A 58 3.60 -63.97 -30.45
CA ILE A 58 2.70 -65.01 -29.94
C ILE A 58 3.45 -66.34 -30.05
N LEU A 59 3.72 -66.97 -28.91
CA LEU A 59 4.40 -68.27 -28.84
C LEU A 59 3.38 -69.42 -28.99
N GLY A 60 3.78 -70.48 -29.69
CA GLY A 60 2.99 -71.71 -29.79
C GLY A 60 3.18 -72.61 -28.56
N GLU A 61 2.47 -73.74 -28.52
CA GLU A 61 2.53 -74.72 -27.40
C GLU A 61 3.96 -75.25 -27.11
N ASN A 62 4.86 -75.18 -28.10
CA ASN A 62 6.26 -75.61 -28.00
C ASN A 62 7.24 -74.46 -27.66
N GLY A 63 6.75 -73.23 -27.43
CA GLY A 63 7.59 -72.05 -27.16
C GLY A 63 8.20 -71.36 -28.39
N GLU A 64 7.88 -71.80 -29.61
CA GLU A 64 8.36 -71.17 -30.85
C GLU A 64 7.47 -69.99 -31.28
N GLU A 65 8.07 -68.96 -31.90
CA GLU A 65 7.33 -67.80 -32.43
C GLU A 65 6.41 -68.20 -33.59
N THR A 66 5.10 -67.98 -33.45
CA THR A 66 4.09 -68.31 -34.50
C THR A 66 4.12 -67.35 -35.70
N GLY A 67 5.03 -66.38 -35.72
CA GLY A 67 5.10 -65.32 -36.74
C GLY A 67 3.97 -64.28 -36.66
N ARG A 68 3.11 -64.35 -35.64
CA ARG A 68 2.11 -63.33 -35.28
C ARG A 68 2.50 -62.64 -33.98
N PHE A 69 2.04 -61.41 -33.80
CA PHE A 69 2.42 -60.57 -32.68
C PHE A 69 1.20 -59.94 -32.02
N HIS A 70 1.19 -59.91 -30.68
CA HIS A 70 0.19 -59.19 -29.91
C HIS A 70 0.69 -57.78 -29.55
N ILE A 71 -0.25 -56.83 -29.50
CA ILE A 71 -0.02 -55.44 -29.10
C ILE A 71 -0.51 -55.24 -27.66
N PRO A 72 0.39 -55.18 -26.66
CA PRO A 72 0.06 -54.76 -25.29
C PRO A 72 -0.07 -53.24 -25.16
N ALA A 73 0.64 -52.48 -26.00
CA ALA A 73 0.79 -51.02 -25.92
C ALA A 73 0.69 -50.38 -27.32
N GLY A 74 -0.11 -49.32 -27.45
CA GLY A 74 -0.35 -48.59 -28.71
C GLY A 74 -1.72 -48.81 -29.35
N GLY A 75 -2.71 -49.33 -28.62
CA GLY A 75 -4.01 -49.76 -29.18
C GLY A 75 -4.75 -48.72 -30.03
N ARG A 76 -4.72 -47.43 -29.68
CA ARG A 76 -5.33 -46.35 -30.49
C ARG A 76 -4.66 -46.18 -31.85
N ARG A 77 -3.33 -46.35 -31.94
CA ARG A 77 -2.56 -46.29 -33.19
C ARG A 77 -2.87 -47.50 -34.07
N TYR A 78 -3.01 -48.68 -33.47
CA TYR A 78 -3.49 -49.87 -34.19
C TYR A 78 -4.91 -49.67 -34.76
N ARG A 79 -5.86 -49.15 -33.98
CA ARG A 79 -7.22 -48.84 -34.44
C ARG A 79 -7.25 -47.79 -35.56
N ALA A 80 -6.37 -46.79 -35.53
CA ALA A 80 -6.24 -45.81 -36.60
C ALA A 80 -5.69 -46.44 -37.90
N LEU A 81 -4.74 -47.37 -37.81
CA LEU A 81 -4.26 -48.17 -38.95
C LEU A 81 -5.34 -49.12 -39.48
N GLU A 82 -6.09 -49.79 -38.58
CA GLU A 82 -7.25 -50.63 -38.91
C GLU A 82 -8.30 -49.84 -39.70
N LEU A 83 -8.57 -48.59 -39.29
CA LEU A 83 -9.47 -47.67 -39.98
C LEU A 83 -8.95 -47.25 -41.36
N LEU A 84 -7.65 -46.96 -41.51
CA LEU A 84 -7.05 -46.68 -42.82
C LEU A 84 -7.11 -47.90 -43.76
N VAL A 85 -6.94 -49.10 -43.23
CA VAL A 85 -7.10 -50.37 -43.97
C VAL A 85 -8.56 -50.61 -44.37
N SER A 86 -9.53 -50.37 -43.48
CA SER A 86 -10.96 -50.52 -43.81
C SER A 86 -11.44 -49.48 -44.85
N GLN A 87 -10.90 -48.26 -44.78
CA GLN A 87 -11.10 -47.19 -45.77
C GLN A 87 -10.35 -47.44 -47.10
N LYS A 88 -9.58 -48.53 -47.23
CA LYS A 88 -8.72 -48.86 -48.38
C LYS A 88 -7.64 -47.80 -48.69
N ARG A 89 -7.26 -47.00 -47.69
CA ARG A 89 -6.17 -46.00 -47.76
C ARG A 89 -4.79 -46.61 -47.42
N MET A 90 -4.77 -47.83 -46.89
CA MET A 90 -3.59 -48.62 -46.57
C MET A 90 -3.82 -50.09 -46.97
N ALA A 91 -2.77 -50.80 -47.41
CA ALA A 91 -2.85 -52.22 -47.72
C ALA A 91 -2.80 -53.08 -46.43
N LYS A 92 -3.49 -54.23 -46.42
CA LYS A 92 -3.44 -55.17 -45.27
C LYS A 92 -2.04 -55.74 -45.00
N THR A 93 -1.20 -55.79 -46.03
CA THR A 93 0.18 -56.29 -45.98
C THR A 93 1.20 -55.17 -45.88
N GLU A 94 0.78 -53.93 -45.62
CA GLU A 94 1.70 -52.79 -45.47
C GLU A 94 2.65 -53.05 -44.28
N PRO A 95 3.97 -52.85 -44.44
CA PRO A 95 4.92 -52.97 -43.33
C PRO A 95 4.70 -51.85 -42.31
N VAL A 96 4.44 -52.22 -41.06
CA VAL A 96 4.29 -51.29 -39.93
C VAL A 96 5.53 -51.36 -39.04
N PRO A 97 6.23 -50.24 -38.77
CA PRO A 97 7.41 -50.25 -37.91
C PRO A 97 7.02 -50.51 -36.45
N CYS A 98 7.50 -51.62 -35.91
CA CYS A 98 7.18 -52.12 -34.58
C CYS A 98 8.45 -52.34 -33.74
N ILE A 99 8.40 -52.08 -32.43
CA ILE A 99 9.46 -52.43 -31.48
C ILE A 99 9.11 -53.80 -30.88
N VAL A 100 9.89 -54.82 -31.22
CA VAL A 100 9.64 -56.20 -30.79
C VAL A 100 10.32 -56.47 -29.44
N LYS A 101 9.53 -56.84 -28.44
CA LYS A 101 10.00 -57.33 -27.13
C LYS A 101 9.93 -58.85 -27.11
N ARG A 102 11.08 -59.51 -26.95
CA ARG A 102 11.23 -60.98 -26.90
C ARG A 102 11.72 -61.52 -25.55
N GLY A 103 11.79 -60.67 -24.52
CA GLY A 103 12.29 -61.04 -23.19
C GLY A 103 11.19 -61.08 -22.14
N ASP A 104 11.28 -62.03 -21.20
CA ASP A 104 10.33 -62.23 -20.10
C ASP A 104 10.59 -61.32 -18.87
N GLU A 105 11.50 -60.34 -18.97
CA GLU A 105 11.91 -59.47 -17.85
C GLU A 105 10.80 -58.53 -17.36
N THR A 106 9.72 -58.36 -18.13
CA THR A 106 8.53 -57.53 -17.81
C THR A 106 7.28 -58.19 -18.35
N SER A 107 6.14 -58.08 -17.67
CA SER A 107 4.87 -58.63 -18.18
C SER A 107 4.24 -57.75 -19.26
N ALA A 108 3.25 -58.29 -19.98
CA ALA A 108 2.46 -57.50 -20.93
C ALA A 108 1.61 -56.42 -20.22
N GLU A 109 1.26 -56.66 -18.96
CA GLU A 109 0.53 -55.74 -18.09
C GLU A 109 1.44 -54.58 -17.66
N ASP A 110 2.69 -54.86 -17.27
CA ASP A 110 3.71 -53.84 -16.97
C ASP A 110 4.01 -52.94 -18.17
N ASP A 111 4.09 -53.53 -19.38
CA ASP A 111 4.30 -52.78 -20.62
C ASP A 111 3.13 -51.84 -20.94
N SER A 112 1.90 -52.30 -20.74
CA SER A 112 0.70 -51.50 -20.94
C SER A 112 0.59 -50.40 -19.88
N LEU A 113 0.93 -50.72 -18.62
CA LEU A 113 0.98 -49.78 -17.52
C LEU A 113 2.06 -48.71 -17.77
N ALA A 114 3.24 -49.08 -18.23
CA ALA A 114 4.33 -48.14 -18.51
C ALA A 114 4.01 -47.17 -19.66
N GLU A 115 3.33 -47.60 -20.73
CA GLU A 115 2.85 -46.67 -21.78
C GLU A 115 1.78 -45.71 -21.23
N ASN A 116 0.86 -46.21 -20.40
CA ASN A 116 -0.25 -45.42 -19.85
C ASN A 116 0.21 -44.42 -18.79
N VAL A 117 1.08 -44.83 -17.85
CA VAL A 117 1.68 -43.97 -16.80
C VAL A 117 2.50 -42.84 -17.41
N GLN A 118 3.13 -43.04 -18.58
CA GLN A 118 3.82 -41.95 -19.29
C GLN A 118 2.88 -40.96 -20.02
N ARG A 119 1.55 -41.15 -20.01
CA ARG A 119 0.64 -40.34 -20.85
C ARG A 119 -0.64 -39.81 -20.23
N VAL A 120 -1.10 -40.28 -19.07
CA VAL A 120 -2.14 -39.59 -18.28
C VAL A 120 -1.89 -39.82 -16.79
N ASP A 121 -1.60 -38.75 -16.04
CA ASP A 121 -1.55 -38.80 -14.58
C ASP A 121 -2.90 -39.27 -14.01
N LEU A 122 -2.88 -40.16 -13.01
CA LEU A 122 -4.09 -40.61 -12.32
C LEU A 122 -4.80 -39.41 -11.68
N HIS A 123 -6.13 -39.29 -11.78
CA HIS A 123 -6.84 -38.13 -11.23
C HIS A 123 -6.55 -37.98 -9.73
N PRO A 124 -6.28 -36.77 -9.20
CA PRO A 124 -5.86 -36.61 -7.79
C PRO A 124 -6.86 -37.17 -6.76
N LEU A 125 -8.15 -37.22 -7.10
CA LEU A 125 -9.18 -37.86 -6.27
C LEU A 125 -9.03 -39.40 -6.19
N ASP A 126 -8.62 -40.04 -7.29
CA ASP A 126 -8.36 -41.49 -7.31
C ASP A 126 -7.02 -41.83 -6.66
N GLN A 127 -6.02 -40.94 -6.78
CA GLN A 127 -4.80 -41.02 -5.97
C GLN A 127 -5.13 -40.96 -4.47
N TYR A 128 -6.00 -40.02 -4.06
CA TYR A 128 -6.48 -39.94 -2.67
C TYR A 128 -7.13 -41.25 -2.20
N ARG A 129 -8.12 -41.78 -2.94
CA ARG A 129 -8.82 -43.03 -2.57
C ARG A 129 -7.85 -44.21 -2.43
N ALA A 130 -6.88 -44.32 -3.35
CA ALA A 130 -5.83 -45.35 -3.28
C ALA A 130 -4.91 -45.18 -2.06
N PHE A 131 -4.48 -43.95 -1.75
CA PHE A 131 -3.59 -43.67 -0.62
C PHE A 131 -4.32 -43.86 0.72
N GLN A 132 -5.59 -43.47 0.82
CA GLN A 132 -6.43 -43.70 1.99
C GLN A 132 -6.56 -45.21 2.26
N THR A 133 -6.89 -46.00 1.24
CA THR A 133 -7.04 -47.45 1.35
C THR A 133 -5.75 -48.12 1.86
N LEU A 134 -4.58 -47.67 1.41
CA LEU A 134 -3.28 -48.20 1.86
C LEU A 134 -2.90 -47.74 3.27
N ARG A 135 -3.26 -46.52 3.65
CA ARG A 135 -3.11 -46.03 5.04
C ARG A 135 -3.99 -46.82 6.01
N GLU A 136 -5.22 -47.14 5.61
CA GLU A 136 -6.15 -47.99 6.39
C GLU A 136 -5.66 -49.45 6.48
N GLN A 137 -4.87 -49.92 5.51
CA GLN A 137 -4.14 -51.19 5.57
C GLN A 137 -2.84 -51.13 6.40
N GLY A 138 -2.51 -49.97 6.98
CA GLY A 138 -1.39 -49.79 7.91
C GLY A 138 -0.05 -49.40 7.27
N LEU A 139 0.00 -49.06 5.97
CA LEU A 139 1.23 -48.59 5.32
C LEU A 139 1.54 -47.14 5.70
N GLY A 140 2.83 -46.83 5.87
CA GLY A 140 3.32 -45.47 6.15
C GLY A 140 3.33 -44.56 4.91
N GLU A 141 3.27 -43.25 5.12
CA GLU A 141 3.25 -42.25 4.03
C GLU A 141 4.47 -42.34 3.11
N GLU A 142 5.65 -42.67 3.66
CA GLU A 142 6.90 -42.86 2.92
C GLU A 142 6.87 -44.09 2.01
N GLU A 143 6.25 -45.18 2.46
CA GLU A 143 6.10 -46.41 1.71
C GLU A 143 5.07 -46.25 0.58
N ILE A 144 3.98 -45.51 0.84
CA ILE A 144 3.00 -45.10 -0.17
C ILE A 144 3.67 -44.19 -1.22
N ALA A 145 4.49 -43.22 -0.80
CA ALA A 145 5.20 -42.32 -1.70
C ALA A 145 6.14 -43.08 -2.65
N ALA A 146 6.95 -44.00 -2.10
CA ALA A 146 7.84 -44.86 -2.87
C ALA A 146 7.08 -45.77 -3.86
N ARG A 147 5.93 -46.32 -3.45
CA ARG A 147 5.12 -47.24 -4.27
C ARG A 147 4.44 -46.59 -5.47
N PHE A 148 4.15 -45.29 -5.40
CA PHE A 148 3.51 -44.52 -6.48
C PHE A 148 4.48 -43.55 -7.19
N PHE A 149 5.78 -43.56 -6.84
CA PHE A 149 6.79 -42.65 -7.39
C PHE A 149 6.45 -41.15 -7.24
N VAL A 150 5.76 -40.80 -6.15
CA VAL A 150 5.41 -39.41 -5.79
C VAL A 150 6.17 -38.98 -4.54
N SER A 151 6.22 -37.67 -4.25
CA SER A 151 6.81 -37.18 -3.00
C SER A 151 5.91 -37.49 -1.79
N VAL A 152 6.52 -37.60 -0.60
CA VAL A 152 5.76 -37.73 0.67
C VAL A 152 4.82 -36.53 0.88
N ALA A 153 5.26 -35.33 0.47
CA ALA A 153 4.42 -34.13 0.45
C ALA A 153 3.19 -34.31 -0.45
N ALA A 154 3.33 -34.92 -1.62
CA ALA A 154 2.19 -35.20 -2.50
C ALA A 154 1.21 -36.21 -1.87
N VAL A 155 1.71 -37.27 -1.20
CA VAL A 155 0.86 -38.22 -0.46
C VAL A 155 0.04 -37.51 0.62
N ARG A 156 0.69 -36.70 1.48
CA ARG A 156 0.02 -35.88 2.51
C ARG A 156 -1.02 -34.94 1.92
N GLN A 157 -0.67 -34.24 0.84
CA GLN A 157 -1.55 -33.32 0.12
C GLN A 157 -2.83 -34.00 -0.37
N ARG A 158 -2.74 -35.23 -0.87
CA ARG A 158 -3.90 -36.01 -1.35
C ARG A 158 -4.70 -36.58 -0.19
N LEU A 159 -4.05 -37.07 0.87
CA LEU A 159 -4.72 -37.54 2.09
C LEU A 159 -5.49 -36.43 2.84
N ARG A 160 -5.15 -35.14 2.67
CA ARG A 160 -5.94 -34.00 3.17
C ARG A 160 -7.32 -33.87 2.51
N LEU A 161 -7.59 -34.48 1.36
CA LEU A 161 -8.93 -34.47 0.76
C LEU A 161 -9.99 -35.21 1.61
N ALA A 162 -9.57 -35.95 2.65
CA ALA A 162 -10.46 -36.62 3.60
C ALA A 162 -11.29 -35.68 4.49
N SER A 163 -10.88 -34.43 4.69
CA SER A 163 -11.65 -33.44 5.47
C SER A 163 -12.69 -32.67 4.65
N VAL A 164 -12.78 -32.92 3.35
CA VAL A 164 -13.67 -32.19 2.43
C VAL A 164 -15.01 -32.93 2.27
N SER A 165 -16.11 -32.17 2.20
CA SER A 165 -17.45 -32.76 2.08
C SER A 165 -17.59 -33.60 0.80
N PRO A 166 -18.35 -34.72 0.84
CA PRO A 166 -18.58 -35.57 -0.33
C PRO A 166 -19.10 -34.79 -1.54
N ARG A 167 -19.99 -33.82 -1.32
CA ARG A 167 -20.55 -32.97 -2.39
C ARG A 167 -19.48 -32.17 -3.13
N LEU A 168 -18.49 -31.63 -2.42
CA LEU A 168 -17.38 -30.90 -3.07
C LEU A 168 -16.40 -31.85 -3.78
N LEU A 169 -16.19 -33.05 -3.24
CA LEU A 169 -15.39 -34.09 -3.90
C LEU A 169 -16.03 -34.58 -5.20
N ASP A 170 -17.36 -34.69 -5.24
CA ASP A 170 -18.11 -35.04 -6.45
C ASP A 170 -18.02 -33.93 -7.51
N LEU A 171 -18.19 -32.65 -7.14
CA LEU A 171 -18.00 -31.52 -8.06
C LEU A 171 -16.56 -31.40 -8.59
N TYR A 172 -15.57 -31.82 -7.80
CA TYR A 172 -14.18 -31.95 -8.26
C TYR A 172 -13.97 -33.15 -9.20
N ALA A 173 -14.76 -34.22 -9.08
CA ALA A 173 -14.76 -35.34 -10.03
C ALA A 173 -15.43 -34.98 -11.37
N GLU A 174 -16.30 -33.98 -11.39
CA GLU A 174 -17.00 -33.46 -12.58
C GLU A 174 -16.26 -32.29 -13.27
N ASP A 175 -15.00 -32.03 -12.90
CA ASP A 175 -14.15 -30.91 -13.39
C ASP A 175 -14.73 -29.49 -13.12
N GLU A 176 -15.74 -29.33 -12.26
CA GLU A 176 -16.28 -28.00 -11.89
C GLU A 176 -15.35 -27.19 -10.95
N MET A 177 -14.33 -27.85 -10.39
CA MET A 177 -13.41 -27.30 -9.41
C MET A 177 -11.96 -27.70 -9.74
N LYS A 178 -10.98 -26.87 -9.37
CA LYS A 178 -9.55 -27.17 -9.51
C LYS A 178 -8.98 -27.80 -8.22
N LEU A 179 -7.89 -28.55 -8.34
CA LEU A 179 -7.20 -29.19 -7.20
C LEU A 179 -6.87 -28.19 -6.08
N GLU A 180 -6.35 -27.02 -6.42
CA GLU A 180 -5.99 -25.97 -5.46
C GLU A 180 -7.21 -25.38 -4.71
N GLN A 181 -8.37 -25.35 -5.38
CA GLN A 181 -9.62 -24.87 -4.80
C GLN A 181 -10.18 -25.90 -3.81
N ILE A 182 -10.23 -27.19 -4.19
CA ILE A 182 -10.73 -28.22 -3.27
C ILE A 182 -9.79 -28.41 -2.06
N MET A 183 -8.48 -28.25 -2.25
CA MET A 183 -7.53 -28.21 -1.14
C MET A 183 -7.80 -27.06 -0.16
N ALA A 184 -8.25 -25.89 -0.63
CA ALA A 184 -8.57 -24.77 0.26
C ALA A 184 -9.73 -25.10 1.23
N PHE A 185 -10.65 -25.98 0.85
CA PHE A 185 -11.72 -26.46 1.74
C PHE A 185 -11.25 -27.44 2.83
N SER A 186 -10.09 -28.10 2.65
CA SER A 186 -9.54 -29.07 3.62
C SER A 186 -9.10 -28.47 4.96
N ILE A 187 -9.10 -27.14 5.09
CA ILE A 187 -8.72 -26.38 6.28
C ILE A 187 -9.69 -26.55 7.46
N THR A 188 -10.97 -26.84 7.18
CA THR A 188 -11.98 -27.14 8.20
C THR A 188 -12.54 -28.54 7.98
N ASN A 189 -13.03 -29.17 9.05
CA ASN A 189 -13.81 -30.41 8.97
C ASN A 189 -15.33 -30.14 8.96
N ASP A 190 -15.75 -28.88 9.03
CA ASP A 190 -17.17 -28.50 8.97
C ASP A 190 -17.67 -28.51 7.51
N HIS A 191 -18.23 -29.64 7.11
CA HIS A 191 -18.85 -29.83 5.80
C HIS A 191 -19.98 -28.84 5.50
N VAL A 192 -20.73 -28.37 6.52
CA VAL A 192 -21.82 -27.40 6.33
C VAL A 192 -21.25 -26.03 5.98
N ARG A 193 -20.21 -25.59 6.70
CA ARG A 193 -19.50 -24.34 6.39
C ARG A 193 -18.81 -24.39 5.02
N GLN A 194 -18.19 -25.52 4.66
CA GLN A 194 -17.61 -25.72 3.33
C GLN A 194 -18.65 -25.55 2.21
N GLU A 195 -19.80 -26.21 2.33
CA GLU A 195 -20.87 -26.12 1.33
C GLU A 195 -21.49 -24.71 1.25
N GLN A 196 -21.69 -24.02 2.37
CA GLN A 196 -22.16 -22.62 2.37
C GLN A 196 -21.20 -21.67 1.65
N VAL A 197 -19.89 -21.83 1.88
CA VAL A 197 -18.87 -21.03 1.18
C VAL A 197 -18.85 -21.35 -0.32
N TRP A 198 -19.00 -22.61 -0.71
CA TRP A 198 -19.13 -22.98 -2.12
C TRP A 198 -20.42 -22.49 -2.78
N ASP A 199 -21.57 -22.57 -2.11
CA ASP A 199 -22.87 -22.07 -2.62
C ASP A 199 -22.88 -20.53 -2.78
N THR A 200 -22.00 -19.84 -2.05
CA THR A 200 -21.73 -18.40 -2.20
C THR A 200 -20.77 -18.11 -3.35
N LEU A 201 -19.65 -18.85 -3.45
CA LEU A 201 -18.62 -18.67 -4.47
C LEU A 201 -19.01 -19.14 -5.88
N SER A 202 -19.84 -20.17 -5.98
CA SER A 202 -20.34 -20.69 -7.25
C SER A 202 -21.11 -19.63 -8.06
N ARG A 203 -21.78 -18.70 -7.36
CA ARG A 203 -22.50 -17.55 -7.93
C ARG A 203 -21.60 -16.39 -8.33
N GLN A 204 -20.33 -16.40 -7.91
CA GLN A 204 -19.35 -15.35 -8.16
C GLN A 204 -18.30 -15.81 -9.19
N HIS A 205 -17.67 -14.85 -9.87
CA HIS A 205 -16.60 -15.13 -10.84
C HIS A 205 -15.21 -15.29 -10.18
N ILE A 206 -15.11 -15.01 -8.87
CA ILE A 206 -13.87 -15.09 -8.09
C ILE A 206 -13.90 -16.39 -7.28
N ARG A 207 -13.04 -17.34 -7.62
CA ARG A 207 -12.93 -18.65 -6.95
C ARG A 207 -11.48 -18.98 -6.58
N ASP A 208 -10.74 -17.98 -6.10
CA ASP A 208 -9.32 -18.13 -5.77
C ASP A 208 -9.11 -18.95 -4.48
N PRO A 209 -8.14 -19.89 -4.41
CA PRO A 209 -7.79 -20.64 -3.20
C PRO A 209 -7.46 -19.78 -1.96
N TYR A 210 -6.91 -18.57 -2.12
CA TYR A 210 -6.74 -17.62 -1.03
C TYR A 210 -8.09 -17.09 -0.51
N TYR A 211 -9.01 -16.77 -1.41
CA TYR A 211 -10.33 -16.23 -1.08
C TYR A 211 -11.24 -17.30 -0.44
N ILE A 212 -11.17 -18.55 -0.91
CA ILE A 212 -11.83 -19.71 -0.28
C ILE A 212 -11.38 -19.84 1.18
N ARG A 213 -10.05 -19.84 1.42
CA ARG A 213 -9.51 -19.90 2.79
C ARG A 213 -10.02 -18.74 3.64
N ARG A 214 -9.94 -17.49 3.15
CA ARG A 214 -10.41 -16.30 3.85
C ARG A 214 -11.88 -16.42 4.30
N LEU A 215 -12.78 -16.90 3.44
CA LEU A 215 -14.21 -17.05 3.78
C LEU A 215 -14.45 -18.20 4.79
N LEU A 216 -13.70 -19.29 4.71
CA LEU A 216 -13.77 -20.38 5.69
C LEU A 216 -13.31 -19.95 7.08
N THR A 217 -12.46 -18.92 7.15
CA THR A 217 -11.79 -18.44 8.38
C THR A 217 -12.29 -17.09 8.88
N GLU A 218 -13.27 -16.51 8.20
CA GLU A 218 -13.76 -15.13 8.43
C GLU A 218 -14.33 -14.91 9.84
N THR A 219 -14.77 -15.98 10.50
CA THR A 219 -15.29 -15.99 11.87
C THR A 219 -14.24 -16.35 12.93
N ALA A 220 -12.99 -16.59 12.54
CA ALA A 220 -11.92 -17.04 13.45
C ALA A 220 -10.82 -15.97 13.62
N ILE A 221 -10.30 -15.84 14.84
CA ILE A 221 -9.28 -14.85 15.19
C ILE A 221 -7.89 -15.48 15.11
N ARG A 222 -6.92 -14.83 14.46
CA ARG A 222 -5.53 -15.31 14.44
C ARG A 222 -4.89 -15.26 15.82
N ALA A 223 -4.04 -16.23 16.18
CA ALA A 223 -3.31 -16.22 17.45
C ALA A 223 -2.34 -15.04 17.60
N GLY A 224 -1.96 -14.38 16.49
CA GLY A 224 -1.25 -13.09 16.47
C GLY A 224 -2.14 -11.84 16.56
N ASP A 225 -3.45 -11.96 16.76
CA ASP A 225 -4.31 -10.82 17.14
C ASP A 225 -3.90 -10.32 18.53
N ARG A 226 -3.84 -9.00 18.73
CA ARG A 226 -3.44 -8.38 20.00
C ARG A 226 -4.18 -8.95 21.22
N ARG A 227 -5.46 -9.33 21.08
CA ARG A 227 -6.27 -9.97 22.14
C ARG A 227 -5.83 -11.40 22.41
N ALA A 228 -5.51 -12.16 21.35
CA ALA A 228 -5.04 -13.54 21.47
C ALA A 228 -3.62 -13.63 22.06
N VAL A 229 -2.75 -12.67 21.75
CA VAL A 229 -1.44 -12.51 22.39
C VAL A 229 -1.61 -12.12 23.87
N TYR A 230 -2.44 -11.11 24.15
CA TYR A 230 -2.67 -10.61 25.52
C TYR A 230 -3.31 -11.65 26.46
N VAL A 231 -4.33 -12.39 26.01
CA VAL A 231 -4.96 -13.48 26.79
C VAL A 231 -4.03 -14.70 26.85
N GLY A 232 -3.35 -15.00 25.74
CA GLY A 232 -2.51 -16.18 25.57
C GLY A 232 -3.29 -17.42 25.18
N VAL A 233 -2.85 -18.08 24.10
CA VAL A 233 -3.52 -19.26 23.51
C VAL A 233 -3.78 -20.37 24.54
N LYS A 234 -2.86 -20.61 25.48
CA LYS A 234 -3.00 -21.63 26.53
C LYS A 234 -4.14 -21.33 27.51
N VAL A 235 -4.40 -20.06 27.81
CA VAL A 235 -5.48 -19.63 28.72
C VAL A 235 -6.83 -19.82 28.03
N TYR A 236 -6.91 -19.43 26.76
CA TYR A 236 -8.07 -19.68 25.90
C TYR A 236 -8.37 -21.18 25.72
N GLU A 237 -7.36 -22.03 25.47
CA GLU A 237 -7.52 -23.49 25.43
C GLU A 237 -7.99 -24.06 26.78
N ALA A 238 -7.44 -23.58 27.91
CA ALA A 238 -7.83 -24.00 29.25
C ALA A 238 -9.28 -23.60 29.62
N ALA A 239 -9.79 -22.50 29.05
CA ALA A 239 -11.18 -22.08 29.16
C ALA A 239 -12.14 -22.87 28.24
N GLY A 240 -11.65 -23.85 27.48
CA GLY A 240 -12.43 -24.68 26.55
C GLY A 240 -12.45 -24.18 25.10
N GLY A 241 -11.68 -23.14 24.77
CA GLY A 241 -11.60 -22.57 23.43
C GLY A 241 -10.89 -23.47 22.43
N VAL A 242 -11.45 -23.58 21.22
CA VAL A 242 -10.90 -24.40 20.13
C VAL A 242 -9.94 -23.58 19.27
N VAL A 243 -8.75 -24.12 19.00
CA VAL A 243 -7.71 -23.53 18.13
C VAL A 243 -7.48 -24.43 16.91
N MET A 244 -7.77 -23.91 15.72
CA MET A 244 -7.46 -24.54 14.43
C MET A 244 -6.00 -24.25 14.08
N ARG A 245 -5.19 -25.26 13.77
CA ARG A 245 -3.78 -25.10 13.38
C ARG A 245 -3.58 -25.67 11.99
N ASP A 246 -3.12 -24.88 11.02
CA ASP A 246 -2.70 -25.44 9.73
C ASP A 246 -1.34 -26.13 9.91
N LEU A 247 -1.29 -27.41 9.59
CA LEU A 247 -0.10 -28.25 9.69
C LEU A 247 0.95 -28.00 8.58
N PHE A 248 0.77 -26.98 7.73
CA PHE A 248 1.73 -26.57 6.69
C PHE A 248 2.08 -25.06 6.70
N ASP A 249 1.60 -24.28 7.68
CA ASP A 249 1.97 -22.87 7.82
C ASP A 249 2.97 -22.73 8.99
N GLU A 250 4.07 -22.02 8.81
CA GLU A 250 5.08 -21.79 9.86
C GLU A 250 4.67 -20.66 10.82
N ASP A 251 3.63 -19.89 10.46
CA ASP A 251 3.20 -18.71 11.19
C ASP A 251 2.33 -19.01 12.44
N ASN A 252 2.94 -18.80 13.60
CA ASN A 252 2.33 -18.06 14.71
C ASN A 252 0.97 -18.56 15.26
N GLY A 253 0.90 -19.85 15.61
CA GLY A 253 0.02 -20.34 16.69
C GLY A 253 -1.41 -20.77 16.36
N GLY A 254 -1.90 -20.54 15.14
CA GLY A 254 -3.22 -20.99 14.66
C GLY A 254 -4.34 -19.95 14.78
N TRP A 255 -5.59 -20.40 14.61
CA TRP A 255 -6.81 -19.58 14.56
C TRP A 255 -7.84 -20.02 15.61
N LEU A 256 -8.14 -19.12 16.55
CA LEU A 256 -9.10 -19.27 17.63
C LEU A 256 -10.52 -19.19 17.04
N GLN A 257 -11.31 -20.26 17.22
CA GLN A 257 -12.63 -20.42 16.60
C GLN A 257 -13.79 -19.74 17.37
N ASP A 258 -13.56 -19.31 18.61
CA ASP A 258 -14.57 -18.64 19.45
C ASP A 258 -14.13 -17.20 19.80
N PRO A 259 -14.54 -16.22 18.98
CA PRO A 259 -14.31 -14.80 19.25
C PRO A 259 -14.88 -14.32 20.59
N ALA A 260 -16.06 -14.82 20.98
CA ALA A 260 -16.78 -14.33 22.16
C ALA A 260 -16.10 -14.79 23.45
N LEU A 261 -15.62 -16.04 23.51
CA LEU A 261 -14.80 -16.53 24.61
C LEU A 261 -13.48 -15.75 24.73
N LEU A 262 -12.81 -15.46 23.60
CA LEU A 262 -11.58 -14.67 23.63
C LEU A 262 -11.83 -13.24 24.13
N GLU A 263 -12.91 -12.61 23.68
CA GLU A 263 -13.31 -11.27 24.10
C GLU A 263 -13.64 -11.23 25.59
N GLN A 264 -14.41 -12.20 26.10
CA GLN A 264 -14.71 -12.32 27.53
C GLN A 264 -13.44 -12.44 28.38
N LEU A 265 -12.54 -13.38 28.05
CA LEU A 265 -11.29 -13.58 28.77
C LEU A 265 -10.39 -12.34 28.74
N GLY A 266 -10.36 -11.62 27.61
CA GLY A 266 -9.61 -10.37 27.47
C GLY A 266 -10.19 -9.25 28.34
N VAL A 267 -11.51 -9.09 28.41
CA VAL A 267 -12.17 -8.08 29.24
C VAL A 267 -12.01 -8.40 30.74
N GLU A 268 -12.11 -9.67 31.12
CA GLU A 268 -11.88 -10.11 32.50
C GLU A 268 -10.43 -9.83 32.94
N LYS A 269 -9.44 -10.16 32.10
CA LYS A 269 -8.03 -9.87 32.39
C LYS A 269 -7.75 -8.37 32.44
N LEU A 270 -8.23 -7.59 31.47
CA LEU A 270 -7.98 -6.14 31.41
C LEU A 270 -8.60 -5.40 32.59
N ARG A 271 -9.75 -5.87 33.10
CA ARG A 271 -10.34 -5.33 34.34
C ARG A 271 -9.49 -5.64 35.57
N ALA A 272 -8.89 -6.83 35.66
CA ALA A 272 -8.00 -7.19 36.77
C ALA A 272 -6.73 -6.33 36.76
N ASP A 273 -6.12 -6.15 35.59
CA ASP A 273 -4.92 -5.30 35.41
C ASP A 273 -5.25 -3.82 35.71
N ALA A 274 -6.45 -3.34 35.39
CA ALA A 274 -6.90 -1.98 35.70
C ALA A 274 -7.06 -1.72 37.22
N GLU A 275 -7.67 -2.66 37.96
CA GLU A 275 -7.82 -2.55 39.42
C GLU A 275 -6.47 -2.73 40.15
N ALA A 276 -5.56 -3.54 39.63
CA ALA A 276 -4.19 -3.63 40.12
C ALA A 276 -3.47 -2.28 39.97
N LEU A 277 -3.44 -1.72 38.75
CA LEU A 277 -2.84 -0.42 38.45
C LEU A 277 -3.40 0.70 39.36
N LYS A 278 -4.72 0.73 39.52
CA LYS A 278 -5.41 1.69 40.39
C LYS A 278 -4.96 1.59 41.85
N THR A 279 -4.77 0.36 42.35
CA THR A 279 -4.43 0.09 43.76
C THR A 279 -2.94 0.29 44.05
N GLU A 280 -2.07 -0.09 43.11
CA GLU A 280 -0.61 0.01 43.26
C GLU A 280 -0.09 1.43 43.09
N GLU A 281 -0.62 2.19 42.12
CA GLU A 281 -0.19 3.57 41.84
C GLU A 281 -1.07 4.63 42.53
N GLY A 282 -2.25 4.28 43.03
CA GLY A 282 -3.10 5.17 43.84
C GLY A 282 -4.05 6.10 43.06
N TRP A 283 -4.27 5.84 41.77
CA TRP A 283 -5.15 6.62 40.89
C TRP A 283 -6.62 6.67 41.38
N LYS A 284 -7.28 7.82 41.24
CA LYS A 284 -8.71 7.99 41.56
C LYS A 284 -9.59 7.08 40.70
N TRP A 285 -9.27 6.98 39.41
CA TRP A 285 -9.94 6.13 38.45
C TRP A 285 -8.95 5.51 37.45
N VAL A 286 -9.26 4.33 36.95
CA VAL A 286 -8.59 3.72 35.80
C VAL A 286 -9.68 3.24 34.86
N GLU A 287 -9.56 3.56 33.57
CA GLU A 287 -10.52 3.16 32.55
C GLU A 287 -9.88 2.17 31.57
N ALA A 288 -10.61 1.11 31.23
CA ALA A 288 -10.05 -0.09 30.60
C ALA A 288 -10.86 -0.50 29.37
N ALA A 289 -10.22 -0.50 28.20
CA ALA A 289 -10.80 -0.95 26.94
C ALA A 289 -9.70 -1.49 26.01
N PHE A 290 -9.99 -2.46 25.14
CA PHE A 290 -8.98 -2.96 24.20
C PHE A 290 -8.44 -1.87 23.26
N ASP A 291 -9.29 -0.89 22.95
CA ASP A 291 -8.99 0.32 22.21
C ASP A 291 -9.91 1.44 22.68
N PHE A 292 -9.50 2.68 22.48
CA PHE A 292 -10.32 3.85 22.81
C PHE A 292 -10.60 4.68 21.56
N PRO A 293 -11.83 5.20 21.37
CA PRO A 293 -12.13 6.10 20.27
C PRO A 293 -11.17 7.29 20.20
N TYR A 294 -10.93 7.78 18.98
CA TYR A 294 -10.17 9.00 18.77
C TYR A 294 -10.81 10.15 19.56
N GLY A 295 -10.00 10.85 20.36
CA GLY A 295 -10.48 11.94 21.21
C GLY A 295 -11.10 11.52 22.56
N HIS A 296 -10.99 10.27 23.02
CA HIS A 296 -11.44 9.88 24.37
C HIS A 296 -10.79 10.69 25.52
N THR A 297 -9.63 11.30 25.29
CA THR A 297 -8.97 12.21 26.25
C THR A 297 -9.42 13.67 26.15
N SER A 298 -10.36 14.00 25.26
CA SER A 298 -10.84 15.37 25.05
C SER A 298 -11.61 15.85 26.27
N GLY A 299 -11.33 17.08 26.73
CA GLY A 299 -11.92 17.62 27.96
C GLY A 299 -11.28 17.12 29.27
N LEU A 300 -10.21 16.33 29.19
CA LEU A 300 -9.39 15.95 30.35
C LEU A 300 -8.13 16.82 30.42
N ARG A 301 -7.80 17.35 31.60
CA ARG A 301 -6.51 18.00 31.82
C ARG A 301 -5.43 16.92 31.92
N ARG A 302 -4.42 16.98 31.06
CA ARG A 302 -3.25 16.11 31.14
C ARG A 302 -2.16 16.71 32.02
N PHE A 303 -1.56 15.89 32.86
CA PHE A 303 -0.35 16.18 33.62
C PHE A 303 0.69 15.07 33.40
N TYR A 304 1.94 15.33 33.75
CA TYR A 304 3.06 14.43 33.45
C TYR A 304 3.86 14.18 34.72
N GLY A 305 4.32 12.95 34.92
CA GLY A 305 5.28 12.65 35.96
C GLY A 305 6.66 13.18 35.59
N GLU A 306 7.47 13.49 36.58
CA GLU A 306 8.86 13.87 36.40
C GLU A 306 9.73 12.61 36.34
N LEU A 307 10.74 12.58 35.47
CA LEU A 307 11.66 11.46 35.40
C LEU A 307 12.49 11.41 36.70
N ARG A 308 12.43 10.30 37.44
CA ARG A 308 13.16 10.19 38.72
C ARG A 308 14.64 10.53 38.53
N GLU A 309 15.16 11.44 39.35
CA GLU A 309 16.60 11.74 39.37
C GLU A 309 17.40 10.50 39.79
N PHE A 310 18.60 10.33 39.23
CA PHE A 310 19.53 9.32 39.70
C PHE A 310 19.89 9.59 41.17
N THR A 311 19.85 8.57 42.02
CA THR A 311 20.53 8.64 43.31
C THR A 311 22.04 8.75 43.10
N GLU A 312 22.77 9.26 44.09
CA GLU A 312 24.24 9.37 44.00
C GLU A 312 24.92 8.01 43.71
N GLU A 313 24.34 6.91 44.20
CA GLU A 313 24.82 5.55 43.94
C GLU A 313 24.51 5.07 42.50
N GLU A 314 23.30 5.33 41.99
CA GLU A 314 22.92 4.98 40.61
C GLU A 314 23.71 5.81 39.58
N LEU A 315 23.94 7.10 39.84
CA LEU A 315 24.73 7.98 38.97
C LEU A 315 26.19 7.53 38.92
N ALA A 316 26.80 7.25 40.08
CA ALA A 316 28.17 6.74 40.15
C ALA A 316 28.32 5.38 39.44
N ARG A 317 27.29 4.51 39.50
CA ARG A 317 27.28 3.24 38.75
C ARG A 317 27.11 3.47 37.24
N HIS A 318 26.21 4.34 36.82
CA HIS A 318 26.02 4.70 35.41
C HIS A 318 27.32 5.24 34.80
N ASP A 319 27.97 6.20 35.45
CA ASP A 319 29.20 6.81 34.93
C ASP A 319 30.38 5.82 34.90
N ALA A 320 30.44 4.89 35.85
CA ALA A 320 31.43 3.81 35.84
C ALA A 320 31.19 2.81 34.69
N LEU A 321 29.96 2.36 34.49
CA LEU A 321 29.59 1.44 33.40
C LEU A 321 29.80 2.10 32.03
N LYS A 322 29.45 3.38 31.90
CA LYS A 322 29.68 4.15 30.67
C LYS A 322 31.18 4.33 30.40
N GLY A 323 31.99 4.59 31.43
CA GLY A 323 33.44 4.64 31.29
C GLY A 323 34.08 3.28 30.92
N GLU A 324 33.48 2.16 31.34
CA GLU A 324 33.89 0.81 30.91
C GLU A 324 33.48 0.56 29.44
N TYR A 325 32.25 0.92 29.07
CA TYR A 325 31.71 0.80 27.71
C TYR A 325 32.49 1.64 26.70
N ASP A 326 32.60 2.96 26.91
CA ASP A 326 33.27 3.90 25.99
C ASP A 326 34.75 3.51 25.77
N LYS A 327 35.40 2.96 26.80
CA LYS A 327 36.76 2.45 26.69
C LYS A 327 36.82 1.13 25.90
N LEU A 328 35.92 0.19 26.19
CA LEU A 328 35.91 -1.13 25.55
C LEU A 328 35.54 -1.02 24.07
N ASP A 329 34.68 -0.07 23.69
CA ASP A 329 34.32 0.24 22.30
C ASP A 329 35.50 0.85 21.53
N ALA A 330 36.24 1.77 22.15
CA ALA A 330 37.49 2.30 21.58
C ALA A 330 38.58 1.23 21.44
N ASP A 331 38.82 0.42 22.48
CA ASP A 331 39.77 -0.69 22.45
C ASP A 331 39.36 -1.75 21.39
N TYR A 332 38.06 -1.91 21.12
CA TYR A 332 37.54 -2.79 20.06
C TYR A 332 37.70 -2.20 18.65
N ALA A 333 37.44 -0.91 18.48
CA ALA A 333 37.59 -0.20 17.20
C ALA A 333 39.06 -0.13 16.72
N GLU A 334 40.03 -0.17 17.63
CA GLU A 334 41.46 -0.24 17.32
C GLU A 334 41.99 -1.68 17.11
N ALA A 335 41.18 -2.72 17.33
CA ALA A 335 41.63 -4.10 17.25
C ALA A 335 41.74 -4.62 15.79
N GLU A 336 42.91 -5.18 15.44
CA GLU A 336 43.13 -5.80 14.11
C GLU A 336 42.36 -7.12 13.89
N SER A 337 41.70 -7.66 14.93
CA SER A 337 40.98 -8.94 14.86
C SER A 337 39.70 -8.95 15.69
N TYR A 338 38.62 -9.45 15.08
CA TYR A 338 37.31 -9.67 15.68
C TYR A 338 37.35 -10.52 16.96
N SER A 339 36.52 -10.17 17.96
CA SER A 339 36.46 -10.81 19.28
C SER A 339 35.02 -10.89 19.79
N GLU A 340 34.42 -12.09 19.69
CA GLU A 340 33.06 -12.39 20.18
C GLU A 340 32.90 -12.10 21.69
N GLU A 341 33.98 -12.25 22.46
CA GLU A 341 33.97 -11.97 23.91
C GLU A 341 33.90 -10.47 24.21
N THR A 342 34.48 -9.63 23.34
CA THR A 342 34.43 -8.17 23.46
C THR A 342 33.06 -7.64 23.06
N GLU A 343 32.48 -8.12 21.96
CA GLU A 343 31.12 -7.73 21.54
C GLU A 343 30.07 -8.13 22.57
N ARG A 344 30.11 -9.37 23.08
CA ARG A 344 29.19 -9.80 24.14
C ARG A 344 29.31 -8.92 25.39
N ARG A 345 30.53 -8.48 25.74
CA ARG A 345 30.73 -7.61 26.90
C ARG A 345 30.24 -6.17 26.66
N LEU A 346 30.34 -5.65 25.44
CA LEU A 346 29.71 -4.38 25.04
C LEU A 346 28.17 -4.49 25.10
N GLU A 347 27.60 -5.59 24.62
CA GLU A 347 26.16 -5.86 24.70
C GLU A 347 25.68 -5.97 26.17
N GLU A 348 26.41 -6.68 27.04
CA GLU A 348 26.14 -6.73 28.49
C GLU A 348 26.14 -5.32 29.12
N LEU A 349 27.18 -4.52 28.86
CA LEU A 349 27.32 -3.16 29.41
C LEU A 349 26.27 -2.18 28.87
N GLY A 350 25.93 -2.27 27.57
CA GLY A 350 24.85 -1.50 26.97
C GLY A 350 23.50 -1.82 27.60
N ASN A 351 23.18 -3.10 27.77
CA ASN A 351 21.95 -3.52 28.45
C ASN A 351 21.88 -3.06 29.92
N GLU A 352 22.99 -3.06 30.67
CA GLU A 352 23.02 -2.50 32.03
C GLU A 352 22.84 -0.96 32.05
N LEU A 353 23.41 -0.25 31.06
CA LEU A 353 23.22 1.19 30.90
C LEU A 353 21.78 1.54 30.52
N ASP A 354 21.15 0.79 29.62
CA ASP A 354 19.76 0.98 29.23
C ASP A 354 18.81 0.73 30.42
N GLN A 355 19.04 -0.32 31.21
CA GLN A 355 18.29 -0.56 32.45
C GLN A 355 18.46 0.54 33.51
N LEU A 356 19.62 1.18 33.60
CA LEU A 356 19.84 2.33 34.48
C LEU A 356 19.21 3.62 33.93
N ASN A 357 19.09 3.74 32.61
CA ASN A 357 18.51 4.92 31.96
C ASN A 357 16.97 4.86 31.88
N ASP A 358 16.37 3.67 31.81
CA ASP A 358 14.91 3.43 31.85
C ASP A 358 14.33 3.65 33.26
N ARG A 359 14.33 4.91 33.67
CA ARG A 359 13.89 5.34 35.00
C ARG A 359 12.38 5.58 35.04
N PRO A 360 11.68 5.15 36.11
CA PRO A 360 10.26 5.40 36.23
C PRO A 360 9.96 6.89 36.37
N TYR A 361 8.84 7.31 35.78
CA TYR A 361 8.26 8.63 36.02
C TYR A 361 7.56 8.64 37.37
N VAL A 362 7.85 9.64 38.19
CA VAL A 362 7.21 9.88 39.49
C VAL A 362 6.19 10.99 39.30
N PHE A 363 4.93 10.70 39.61
CA PHE A 363 3.84 11.67 39.55
C PHE A 363 3.65 12.33 40.94
N ASP A 364 3.20 13.59 40.97
CA ASP A 364 2.83 14.25 42.22
C ASP A 364 1.69 13.48 42.92
N PRO A 365 1.87 12.98 44.15
CA PRO A 365 0.83 12.26 44.88
C PRO A 365 -0.49 13.04 45.02
N GLU A 366 -0.44 14.38 45.07
CA GLU A 366 -1.65 15.21 45.12
C GLU A 366 -2.41 15.24 43.79
N GLU A 367 -1.72 15.15 42.65
CA GLU A 367 -2.35 15.03 41.33
C GLU A 367 -2.80 13.59 41.04
N VAL A 368 -2.05 12.57 41.47
CA VAL A 368 -2.45 11.14 41.35
C VAL A 368 -3.76 10.85 42.09
N ALA A 369 -3.90 11.37 43.31
CA ALA A 369 -5.10 11.16 44.14
C ALA A 369 -6.40 11.77 43.55
N ARG A 370 -6.28 12.66 42.56
CA ARG A 370 -7.41 13.25 41.81
C ARG A 370 -7.46 12.84 40.34
N GLY A 371 -6.35 12.33 39.80
CA GLY A 371 -6.24 11.90 38.41
C GLY A 371 -6.51 10.41 38.18
N GLY A 372 -6.35 10.00 36.93
CA GLY A 372 -6.51 8.63 36.49
C GLY A 372 -5.66 8.28 35.26
N ALA A 373 -5.83 7.04 34.84
CA ALA A 373 -5.09 6.43 33.74
C ALA A 373 -6.02 5.62 32.82
N PHE A 374 -5.62 5.50 31.55
CA PHE A 374 -6.24 4.61 30.57
C PHE A 374 -5.35 3.38 30.36
N ILE A 375 -5.95 2.19 30.34
CA ILE A 375 -5.28 0.93 30.02
C ILE A 375 -5.89 0.30 28.77
N SER A 376 -5.05 0.02 27.77
CA SER A 376 -5.43 -0.48 26.45
C SER A 376 -4.44 -1.49 25.88
N LEU A 377 -4.76 -2.11 24.73
CA LEU A 377 -3.87 -3.05 24.05
C LEU A 377 -3.19 -2.42 22.84
N ALA A 378 -1.86 -2.37 22.89
CA ALA A 378 -1.02 -2.01 21.75
C ALA A 378 -1.17 -3.04 20.60
N ALA A 379 -0.69 -2.69 19.41
CA ALA A 379 -0.82 -3.53 18.22
C ALA A 379 -0.13 -4.90 18.33
N ASN A 380 0.87 -5.02 19.21
CA ASN A 380 1.59 -6.26 19.53
C ASN A 380 0.92 -7.10 20.66
N GLY A 381 -0.14 -6.62 21.30
CA GLY A 381 -0.80 -7.29 22.43
C GLY A 381 -0.24 -6.95 23.82
N GLU A 382 0.71 -6.02 23.92
CA GLU A 382 1.18 -5.50 25.21
C GLU A 382 0.21 -4.46 25.80
N LEU A 383 0.29 -4.29 27.12
CA LEU A 383 -0.48 -3.27 27.84
C LEU A 383 0.10 -1.88 27.56
N LYS A 384 -0.71 -1.02 26.95
CA LYS A 384 -0.44 0.42 26.83
C LYS A 384 -1.18 1.15 27.95
N ILE A 385 -0.42 1.82 28.83
CA ILE A 385 -0.95 2.55 29.97
C ILE A 385 -0.65 4.04 29.81
N ASP A 386 -1.69 4.83 29.50
CA ASP A 386 -1.59 6.29 29.43
C ASP A 386 -1.99 6.88 30.78
N ARG A 387 -1.00 7.36 31.54
CA ARG A 387 -1.17 7.95 32.88
C ARG A 387 -1.33 9.48 32.82
N GLY A 388 -1.87 10.06 33.90
CA GLY A 388 -1.83 11.50 34.15
C GLY A 388 -2.99 12.30 33.55
N PHE A 389 -4.25 11.87 33.77
CA PHE A 389 -5.44 12.59 33.31
C PHE A 389 -6.34 13.00 34.47
N ILE A 390 -6.84 14.23 34.47
CA ILE A 390 -7.80 14.75 35.47
C ILE A 390 -9.09 15.11 34.74
N ARG A 391 -10.22 14.64 35.28
CA ARG A 391 -11.55 15.01 34.79
C ARG A 391 -11.91 16.40 35.30
N HIS A 392 -12.73 17.14 34.57
CA HIS A 392 -13.14 18.48 34.99
C HIS A 392 -13.85 18.50 36.36
N GLU A 393 -14.61 17.45 36.70
CA GLU A 393 -15.22 17.23 38.02
C GLU A 393 -14.21 16.99 39.17
N ASP A 394 -12.95 16.68 38.84
CA ASP A 394 -11.87 16.35 39.77
C ASP A 394 -10.88 17.52 39.97
N GLU A 395 -11.13 18.67 39.34
CA GLU A 395 -10.30 19.87 39.48
C GLU A 395 -10.56 20.60 40.82
N PRO A 396 -9.53 21.20 41.44
CA PRO A 396 -9.70 21.90 42.70
C PRO A 396 -10.53 23.19 42.50
N GLN A 397 -11.76 23.20 43.00
CA GLN A 397 -12.58 24.41 42.98
C GLN A 397 -11.93 25.50 43.84
N VAL A 398 -11.56 26.61 43.20
CA VAL A 398 -11.07 27.82 43.87
C VAL A 398 -12.23 28.42 44.66
N LYS A 399 -12.14 28.37 45.99
CA LYS A 399 -13.04 29.11 46.86
C LYS A 399 -12.68 30.59 46.80
N THR A 400 -13.40 31.35 45.98
CA THR A 400 -13.50 32.80 46.14
C THR A 400 -14.43 33.10 47.32
N GLU A 401 -13.84 33.41 48.48
CA GLU A 401 -14.53 34.14 49.53
C GLU A 401 -14.55 35.63 49.13
N ASP A 402 -15.72 36.15 48.74
CA ASP A 402 -16.29 37.39 49.25
C ASP A 402 -17.68 37.65 48.63
N ASP A 403 -18.64 38.05 49.47
CA ASP A 403 -20.02 38.38 49.11
C ASP A 403 -20.15 39.81 48.55
N ASP A 404 -21.00 40.03 47.53
CA ASP A 404 -22.18 40.91 47.66
C ASP A 404 -23.21 40.63 46.52
N PRO A 405 -24.53 40.59 46.77
CA PRO A 405 -25.53 40.20 45.77
C PRO A 405 -26.29 41.39 45.15
N GLY A 406 -26.71 41.25 43.89
CA GLY A 406 -27.61 42.21 43.24
C GLY A 406 -28.18 41.72 41.92
N ASP A 407 -29.43 41.25 41.96
CA ASP A 407 -30.54 41.30 40.98
C ASP A 407 -30.25 41.75 39.52
N ALA A 408 -30.87 41.19 38.47
CA ALA A 408 -31.82 40.06 38.34
C ALA A 408 -32.07 39.75 36.84
N ASP A 409 -32.72 38.61 36.55
CA ASP A 409 -33.44 38.20 35.31
C ASP A 409 -32.67 38.21 33.95
N GLY A 410 -32.76 37.21 33.06
CA GLY A 410 -33.45 35.90 33.03
C GLY A 410 -32.84 35.02 31.91
N ASP A 411 -32.87 33.68 32.00
CA ASP A 411 -33.88 32.80 31.37
C ASP A 411 -33.78 32.80 29.80
N ILE A 412 -33.62 31.71 29.01
CA ILE A 412 -33.94 30.27 29.12
C ILE A 412 -33.02 29.43 28.17
N GLY A 413 -32.81 28.13 28.45
CA GLY A 413 -32.72 27.06 27.41
C GLY A 413 -31.31 26.51 27.08
N GLU A 414 -30.94 25.29 27.49
CA GLU A 414 -31.22 23.98 26.86
C GLU A 414 -30.51 23.78 25.49
N ALA A 415 -29.47 22.93 25.43
CA ALA A 415 -29.49 21.51 24.97
C ALA A 415 -29.58 21.38 23.41
N ALA A 416 -29.08 20.36 22.70
CA ALA A 416 -28.42 19.07 22.98
C ALA A 416 -27.47 18.76 21.77
N ASP A 417 -26.36 18.03 21.92
CA ASP A 417 -26.20 16.58 21.68
C ASP A 417 -26.28 16.08 20.21
N ALA A 418 -25.74 14.87 19.96
CA ALA A 418 -25.92 13.97 18.81
C ALA A 418 -24.97 14.01 17.57
N SER A 419 -23.85 13.27 17.69
CA SER A 419 -23.59 12.01 16.94
C SER A 419 -23.17 11.95 15.45
N SER A 420 -22.55 10.79 15.12
CA SER A 420 -22.69 10.00 13.88
C SER A 420 -21.65 10.10 12.73
N SER A 421 -20.85 9.02 12.58
CA SER A 421 -20.53 8.22 11.36
C SER A 421 -19.89 8.89 10.11
N GLY A 422 -19.03 8.25 9.30
CA GLY A 422 -18.42 6.91 9.32
C GLY A 422 -17.89 6.47 7.92
N ASP A 423 -16.98 5.48 7.89
CA ASP A 423 -16.68 4.52 6.79
C ASP A 423 -15.84 4.93 5.53
N GLY A 424 -15.16 3.94 4.91
CA GLY A 424 -14.60 4.00 3.52
C GLY A 424 -13.11 3.62 3.30
N ILE A 425 -12.82 2.56 2.50
CA ILE A 425 -11.48 1.94 2.29
C ILE A 425 -11.16 1.69 0.78
N SER A 426 -9.86 1.47 0.43
CA SER A 426 -9.28 0.78 -0.77
C SER A 426 -8.74 1.70 -1.89
N VAL A 427 -7.55 1.59 -2.54
CA VAL A 427 -6.43 0.61 -2.76
C VAL A 427 -6.34 0.04 -4.20
N ASN A 428 -5.27 0.50 -4.91
CA ASN A 428 -4.48 -0.05 -6.04
C ASN A 428 -5.10 -0.63 -7.34
N GLY A 429 -4.45 -0.29 -8.47
CA GLY A 429 -4.51 -1.03 -9.74
C GLY A 429 -3.45 -0.60 -10.77
N LYS A 430 -2.71 -1.55 -11.34
CA LYS A 430 -1.76 -1.37 -12.46
C LYS A 430 -1.81 -2.61 -13.36
N PRO A 431 -1.89 -2.48 -14.70
CA PRO A 431 -1.57 -3.58 -15.63
C PRO A 431 -0.46 -3.23 -16.64
N VAL A 432 -0.06 -4.22 -17.44
CA VAL A 432 1.11 -4.23 -18.34
C VAL A 432 0.73 -4.90 -19.67
N SER A 433 1.17 -4.36 -20.83
CA SER A 433 1.62 -5.16 -22.00
C SER A 433 2.08 -4.31 -23.21
N ASP A 434 3.25 -4.67 -23.76
CA ASP A 434 3.64 -4.73 -25.19
C ASP A 434 3.52 -3.49 -26.13
N GLY A 435 4.13 -3.59 -27.32
CA GLY A 435 4.31 -2.42 -28.19
C GLY A 435 4.54 -2.66 -29.68
N GLN A 436 4.92 -1.56 -30.35
CA GLN A 436 5.07 -1.31 -31.81
C GLN A 436 3.77 -1.10 -32.62
N PRO A 437 3.78 -0.21 -33.63
CA PRO A 437 4.59 1.01 -33.80
C PRO A 437 3.72 2.28 -34.01
N ALA A 438 4.38 3.42 -34.28
CA ALA A 438 3.80 4.76 -34.25
C ALA A 438 2.70 5.04 -35.30
N GLU A 439 1.66 5.75 -34.85
CA GLU A 439 1.10 6.90 -35.58
C GLU A 439 1.23 8.14 -34.68
N GLU A 440 1.45 9.31 -35.28
CA GLU A 440 1.74 10.56 -34.58
C GLU A 440 0.43 11.25 -34.16
N ASP A 441 -0.01 10.97 -32.93
CA ASP A 441 -1.00 11.82 -32.25
C ASP A 441 -0.26 12.99 -31.59
N ASP A 442 -0.50 14.22 -32.09
CA ASP A 442 0.17 15.46 -31.67
C ASP A 442 -0.37 15.99 -30.33
N THR A 443 -0.59 15.06 -29.39
CA THR A 443 -1.01 15.34 -28.02
C THR A 443 0.22 15.34 -27.11
N VAL A 444 0.61 16.51 -26.62
CA VAL A 444 1.64 16.62 -25.58
C VAL A 444 1.13 15.88 -24.35
N ARG A 445 1.66 14.68 -24.11
CA ARG A 445 1.36 13.88 -22.90
C ARG A 445 1.57 14.76 -21.67
N SER A 446 0.74 14.62 -20.64
CA SER A 446 0.89 15.40 -19.41
C SER A 446 2.28 15.22 -18.76
N LEU A 447 2.70 16.23 -17.99
CA LEU A 447 3.92 16.16 -17.17
C LEU A 447 3.94 14.92 -16.28
N SER A 448 5.13 14.40 -15.99
CA SER A 448 5.25 13.23 -15.12
C SER A 448 4.91 13.58 -13.68
N ASP A 449 4.13 12.72 -13.04
CA ASP A 449 3.70 12.78 -11.63
C ASP A 449 4.80 13.27 -10.66
N ARG A 450 6.02 12.69 -10.75
CA ARG A 450 7.14 13.09 -9.89
C ARG A 450 7.65 14.52 -10.17
N LEU A 451 7.57 14.99 -11.42
CA LEU A 451 7.95 16.37 -11.76
C LEU A 451 6.86 17.36 -11.33
N VAL A 452 5.58 17.00 -11.46
CA VAL A 452 4.47 17.83 -10.96
C VAL A 452 4.59 18.03 -9.45
N MET A 453 4.89 16.96 -8.70
CA MET A 453 5.14 17.00 -7.27
C MET A 453 6.33 17.90 -6.90
N ASP A 454 7.48 17.78 -7.59
CA ASP A 454 8.67 18.62 -7.33
C ASP A 454 8.44 20.12 -7.68
N LEU A 455 7.75 20.41 -8.79
CA LEU A 455 7.37 21.77 -9.15
C LEU A 455 6.42 22.37 -8.10
N THR A 456 5.39 21.63 -7.69
CA THR A 456 4.41 22.13 -6.70
C THR A 456 4.97 22.20 -5.27
N ALA A 457 5.98 21.40 -4.93
CA ALA A 457 6.79 21.60 -3.72
C ALA A 457 7.59 22.91 -3.79
N THR A 458 8.22 23.19 -4.92
CA THR A 458 8.94 24.47 -5.16
C THR A 458 7.98 25.66 -5.04
N ARG A 459 6.78 25.56 -5.66
CA ARG A 459 5.70 26.54 -5.55
C ARG A 459 5.24 26.75 -4.11
N THR A 460 5.08 25.66 -3.36
CA THR A 460 4.64 25.70 -1.96
C THR A 460 5.64 26.48 -1.10
N VAL A 461 6.95 26.19 -1.20
CA VAL A 461 7.98 26.89 -0.42
C VAL A 461 8.02 28.38 -0.74
N ALA A 462 7.97 28.75 -2.02
CA ALA A 462 7.94 30.16 -2.43
C ALA A 462 6.64 30.87 -1.97
N LEU A 463 5.48 30.20 -2.01
CA LEU A 463 4.21 30.72 -1.50
C LEU A 463 4.23 30.90 0.04
N ARG A 464 4.86 29.98 0.79
CA ARG A 464 5.09 30.16 2.24
C ARG A 464 5.89 31.43 2.51
N ASN A 465 6.96 31.65 1.75
CA ASN A 465 7.81 32.81 1.94
C ASN A 465 7.03 34.12 1.77
N ALA A 466 6.27 34.22 0.69
CA ALA A 466 5.43 35.37 0.38
C ALA A 466 4.31 35.60 1.41
N LEU A 467 3.58 34.55 1.83
CA LEU A 467 2.48 34.69 2.80
C LEU A 467 2.97 35.15 4.18
N ALA A 468 4.15 34.70 4.62
CA ALA A 468 4.75 35.18 5.86
C ALA A 468 5.17 36.67 5.83
N ASN A 469 5.21 37.29 4.65
CA ASN A 469 5.43 38.74 4.49
C ASN A 469 4.11 39.53 4.31
N ASP A 470 2.94 38.87 4.33
CA ASP A 470 1.61 39.50 4.28
C ASP A 470 0.72 39.00 5.45
N PRO A 471 0.78 39.67 6.61
CA PRO A 471 0.02 39.27 7.78
C PRO A 471 -1.51 39.37 7.64
N VAL A 472 -1.99 40.27 6.79
CA VAL A 472 -3.43 40.47 6.57
C VAL A 472 -4.01 39.27 5.85
N ILE A 473 -3.38 38.82 4.76
CA ILE A 473 -3.84 37.64 4.04
C ILE A 473 -3.55 36.35 4.82
N ALA A 474 -2.49 36.30 5.62
CA ALA A 474 -2.26 35.19 6.54
C ALA A 474 -3.41 35.02 7.54
N PHE A 475 -3.92 36.11 8.12
CA PHE A 475 -5.10 36.09 8.99
C PHE A 475 -6.35 35.59 8.25
N VAL A 476 -6.63 36.11 7.05
CA VAL A 476 -7.77 35.69 6.23
C VAL A 476 -7.69 34.19 5.89
N ALA A 477 -6.50 33.66 5.57
CA ALA A 477 -6.32 32.25 5.23
C ALA A 477 -6.55 31.30 6.43
N VAL A 478 -6.12 31.69 7.64
CA VAL A 478 -6.39 30.95 8.89
C VAL A 478 -7.87 31.05 9.27
N LEU A 479 -8.46 32.24 9.19
CA LEU A 479 -9.88 32.45 9.46
C LEU A 479 -10.76 31.63 8.52
N HIS A 480 -10.46 31.58 7.22
CA HIS A 480 -11.14 30.71 6.27
C HIS A 480 -11.07 29.23 6.68
N ALA A 481 -9.90 28.77 7.12
CA ALA A 481 -9.71 27.39 7.55
C ALA A 481 -10.43 27.06 8.88
N PHE A 482 -10.56 28.01 9.81
CA PHE A 482 -11.42 27.88 10.99
C PHE A 482 -12.91 27.89 10.63
N VAL A 483 -13.35 28.82 9.78
CA VAL A 483 -14.74 28.92 9.32
C VAL A 483 -15.18 27.63 8.60
N LEU A 484 -14.32 27.05 7.76
CA LEU A 484 -14.57 25.73 7.16
C LEU A 484 -14.76 24.63 8.21
N LYS A 485 -13.88 24.56 9.23
CA LYS A 485 -13.99 23.53 10.28
C LYS A 485 -15.21 23.70 11.19
N ILE A 486 -15.65 24.92 11.43
CA ILE A 486 -16.75 25.23 12.37
C ILE A 486 -18.12 25.17 11.69
N PHE A 487 -18.25 25.72 10.48
CA PHE A 487 -19.54 25.94 9.82
C PHE A 487 -19.81 25.00 8.63
N TYR A 488 -18.83 24.23 8.15
CA TYR A 488 -18.98 23.34 7.00
C TYR A 488 -18.67 21.90 7.41
N LEU A 489 -19.72 21.11 7.65
CA LEU A 489 -19.69 19.72 8.16
C LEU A 489 -18.84 18.71 7.36
N TYR A 490 -18.34 19.09 6.18
CA TYR A 490 -17.43 18.30 5.32
C TYR A 490 -16.21 19.10 4.82
N GLY A 491 -15.86 20.21 5.49
CA GLY A 491 -14.91 21.22 5.01
C GLY A 491 -13.43 20.81 5.02
N SER A 492 -12.94 20.19 3.94
CA SER A 492 -11.51 19.90 3.70
C SER A 492 -10.86 20.78 2.62
N GLU A 493 -11.48 21.92 2.29
CA GLU A 493 -11.14 22.72 1.10
C GLU A 493 -9.98 23.71 1.29
N SER A 494 -9.37 23.76 2.47
CA SER A 494 -8.21 24.64 2.73
C SER A 494 -6.87 24.00 2.33
N CYS A 495 -5.94 24.84 1.86
CA CYS A 495 -4.52 24.49 1.74
C CYS A 495 -3.75 24.58 3.07
N LEU A 496 -4.38 25.06 4.14
CA LEU A 496 -3.78 25.09 5.48
C LEU A 496 -4.03 23.75 6.19
N GLU A 497 -2.95 23.10 6.58
CA GLU A 497 -2.98 21.96 7.48
C GLU A 497 -3.09 22.46 8.93
N LEU A 498 -4.33 22.71 9.38
CA LEU A 498 -4.64 23.13 10.75
C LEU A 498 -4.55 21.96 11.77
N THR A 499 -3.33 21.45 11.88
CA THR A 499 -2.72 20.62 12.93
C THR A 499 -1.26 20.96 12.82
N LEU A 500 -0.61 21.50 13.86
CA LEU A 500 0.68 22.20 13.72
C LEU A 500 1.84 21.21 13.48
N GLN A 501 1.90 20.71 12.25
CA GLN A 501 2.90 19.83 11.67
C GLN A 501 3.43 20.54 10.43
N SER A 502 4.68 21.00 10.47
CA SER A 502 5.32 21.58 9.27
C SER A 502 5.71 20.44 8.33
N ALA A 503 5.05 20.35 7.18
CA ALA A 503 5.40 19.39 6.14
C ALA A 503 6.88 19.57 5.71
N LYS A 504 7.69 18.51 5.87
CA LYS A 504 9.11 18.48 5.49
C LYS A 504 9.27 17.94 4.07
N PHE A 505 9.62 18.82 3.14
CA PHE A 505 9.75 18.49 1.71
C PHE A 505 11.13 17.87 1.38
N SER A 506 11.39 16.65 1.86
CA SER A 506 12.68 15.96 1.71
C SER A 506 12.91 15.27 0.36
N GLN A 507 11.88 15.14 -0.49
CA GLN A 507 11.93 14.33 -1.72
C GLN A 507 12.42 15.09 -2.97
N THR A 508 12.51 16.42 -2.90
CA THR A 508 12.87 17.33 -4.00
C THR A 508 14.31 17.81 -3.81
N GLN A 509 15.20 17.47 -4.74
CA GLN A 509 16.62 17.83 -4.68
C GLN A 509 16.83 19.35 -4.79
N GLY A 510 17.75 19.90 -4.00
CA GLY A 510 18.14 21.31 -4.02
C GLY A 510 17.13 22.30 -3.40
N LEU A 511 15.96 21.85 -2.93
CA LEU A 511 14.91 22.74 -2.42
C LEU A 511 15.34 23.53 -1.17
N GLY A 512 16.09 22.89 -0.26
CA GLY A 512 16.66 23.56 0.93
C GLY A 512 17.76 24.57 0.63
N ASP A 513 18.36 24.52 -0.57
CA ASP A 513 19.38 25.47 -1.00
C ASP A 513 18.80 26.76 -1.61
N THR A 514 17.50 26.79 -1.87
CA THR A 514 16.81 27.96 -2.42
C THR A 514 16.87 29.17 -1.48
N LEU A 515 16.80 30.37 -2.05
CA LEU A 515 16.73 31.62 -1.29
C LEU A 515 15.54 31.60 -0.31
N TRP A 516 14.36 31.18 -0.78
CA TRP A 516 13.14 31.15 0.00
C TRP A 516 13.21 30.20 1.21
N ALA A 517 13.85 29.03 1.04
CA ALA A 517 14.06 28.11 2.16
C ALA A 517 14.97 28.74 3.22
N LYS A 518 16.07 29.37 2.79
CA LYS A 518 17.01 30.09 3.68
C LYS A 518 16.37 31.28 4.39
N GLU A 519 15.49 32.03 3.71
CA GLU A 519 14.72 33.14 4.31
C GLU A 519 13.65 32.65 5.31
N ILE A 520 13.03 31.49 5.07
CA ILE A 520 12.12 30.84 6.02
C ILE A 520 12.91 30.36 7.26
N ASP A 521 14.02 29.67 7.06
CA ASP A 521 14.88 29.17 8.15
C ASP A 521 15.47 30.33 8.97
N GLN A 522 15.91 31.42 8.31
CA GLN A 522 16.41 32.62 8.98
C GLN A 522 15.32 33.31 9.82
N ARG A 523 14.08 33.41 9.33
CA ARG A 523 12.96 33.96 10.13
C ARG A 523 12.55 33.02 11.26
N GLN A 524 12.60 31.71 11.04
CA GLN A 524 12.35 30.71 12.08
C GLN A 524 13.38 30.79 13.21
N GLU A 525 14.67 30.95 12.87
CA GLU A 525 15.75 31.12 13.83
C GLU A 525 15.65 32.48 14.55
N ALA A 526 15.37 33.57 13.83
CA ALA A 526 15.20 34.90 14.44
C ALA A 526 14.08 34.89 15.49
N TRP A 527 12.88 34.42 15.14
CA TRP A 527 11.80 34.24 16.12
C TRP A 527 12.19 33.25 17.23
N GLY A 528 12.91 32.17 16.92
CA GLY A 528 13.40 31.21 17.92
C GLY A 528 14.37 31.80 18.95
N GLN A 529 15.15 32.83 18.59
CA GLN A 529 16.04 33.55 19.51
C GLN A 529 15.28 34.57 20.37
N ASP A 530 14.25 35.22 19.81
CA ASP A 530 13.46 36.25 20.51
C ASP A 530 12.36 35.66 21.42
N LEU A 531 11.89 34.43 21.16
CA LEU A 531 10.87 33.75 21.96
C LEU A 531 11.39 33.30 23.35
N PRO A 532 10.55 33.35 24.40
CA PRO A 532 10.96 32.96 25.75
C PRO A 532 11.17 31.44 25.86
N LYS A 533 12.26 31.06 26.55
CA LYS A 533 12.68 29.66 26.70
C LYS A 533 11.76 28.80 27.57
N LYS A 534 10.93 29.42 28.42
CA LYS A 534 9.92 28.71 29.23
C LYS A 534 8.54 28.91 28.61
N PRO A 535 7.78 27.84 28.29
CA PRO A 535 6.44 27.97 27.71
C PRO A 535 5.46 28.82 28.53
N GLY A 536 5.55 28.82 29.86
CA GLY A 536 4.71 29.66 30.72
C GLY A 536 4.95 31.17 30.60
N GLU A 537 6.10 31.60 30.09
CA GLU A 537 6.43 33.01 29.86
C GLU A 537 5.92 33.49 28.49
N LEU A 538 5.53 32.58 27.58
CA LEU A 538 5.10 32.86 26.21
C LEU A 538 3.85 33.74 26.15
N TRP A 539 2.86 33.52 27.02
CA TRP A 539 1.64 34.33 27.04
C TRP A 539 1.94 35.80 27.34
N GLY A 540 2.76 36.06 28.35
CA GLY A 540 3.19 37.42 28.71
C GLY A 540 3.99 38.09 27.59
N TYR A 541 4.87 37.34 26.93
CA TYR A 541 5.62 37.80 25.76
C TYR A 541 4.70 38.17 24.58
N LEU A 542 3.78 37.28 24.18
CA LEU A 542 2.86 37.52 23.06
C LEU A 542 1.90 38.70 23.32
N VAL A 543 1.48 38.90 24.57
CA VAL A 543 0.68 40.07 24.97
C VAL A 543 1.50 41.35 24.92
N ALA A 544 2.79 41.31 25.23
CA ALA A 544 3.70 42.46 25.26
C ALA A 544 4.31 42.84 23.89
N LEU A 545 4.28 41.95 22.89
CA LEU A 545 4.65 42.29 21.51
C LEU A 545 3.76 43.42 20.97
N ASP A 546 4.34 44.35 20.21
CA ASP A 546 3.55 45.30 19.43
C ASP A 546 2.72 44.58 18.34
N ASP A 547 1.68 45.24 17.84
CA ASP A 547 0.76 44.63 16.88
C ASP A 547 1.43 44.22 15.58
N VAL A 548 2.47 44.93 15.12
CA VAL A 548 3.19 44.60 13.88
C VAL A 548 4.02 43.34 14.08
N SER A 549 4.79 43.25 15.17
CA SER A 549 5.56 42.04 15.52
C SER A 549 4.66 40.83 15.77
N ARG A 550 3.53 41.03 16.45
CA ARG A 550 2.54 39.98 16.73
C ARG A 550 1.88 39.45 15.45
N GLN A 551 1.52 40.35 14.53
CA GLN A 551 1.00 40.01 13.21
C GLN A 551 2.07 39.29 12.35
N ALA A 552 3.32 39.74 12.38
CA ALA A 552 4.41 39.10 11.65
C ALA A 552 4.72 37.68 12.16
N LEU A 553 4.72 37.46 13.49
CA LEU A 553 4.86 36.14 14.09
C LEU A 553 3.68 35.23 13.71
N PHE A 554 2.45 35.75 13.77
CA PHE A 554 1.26 35.03 13.30
C PHE A 554 1.37 34.65 11.82
N ALA A 555 1.81 35.57 10.96
CA ALA A 555 1.99 35.34 9.52
C ALA A 555 3.01 34.24 9.23
N HIS A 556 4.14 34.27 9.95
CA HIS A 556 5.17 33.24 9.90
C HIS A 556 4.59 31.87 10.30
N CYS A 557 3.93 31.76 11.46
CA CYS A 557 3.29 30.52 11.91
C CYS A 557 2.22 30.00 10.92
N ALA A 558 1.37 30.88 10.39
CA ALA A 558 0.35 30.53 9.40
C ALA A 558 0.97 29.99 8.11
N SER A 559 2.05 30.63 7.63
CA SER A 559 2.73 30.21 6.39
C SER A 559 3.24 28.77 6.44
N LEU A 560 3.76 28.31 7.58
CA LEU A 560 4.30 26.96 7.75
C LEU A 560 3.24 25.87 7.56
N SER A 561 1.94 26.21 7.69
CA SER A 561 0.82 25.29 7.46
C SER A 561 0.37 25.18 6.00
N VAL A 562 0.84 26.05 5.09
CA VAL A 562 0.46 25.98 3.67
C VAL A 562 1.07 24.76 3.00
N ASN A 563 0.23 23.90 2.43
CA ASN A 563 0.63 22.78 1.58
C ASN A 563 -0.14 22.84 0.25
N ALA A 564 0.58 23.14 -0.84
CA ALA A 564 0.04 23.18 -2.20
C ALA A 564 0.73 22.15 -3.12
N VAL A 565 1.30 21.08 -2.55
CA VAL A 565 1.91 19.99 -3.31
C VAL A 565 0.82 19.11 -3.93
N ILE A 566 0.96 18.82 -5.22
CA ILE A 566 0.10 17.89 -5.95
C ILE A 566 0.76 16.51 -5.91
N GLU A 567 0.20 15.60 -5.12
CA GLU A 567 0.65 14.22 -5.06
C GLU A 567 -0.10 13.34 -6.08
N PRO A 568 0.52 12.28 -6.63
CA PRO A 568 -0.11 11.44 -7.67
C PRO A 568 -1.36 10.72 -7.18
N TRP A 569 -1.33 10.27 -5.92
CA TRP A 569 -2.43 9.59 -5.21
C TRP A 569 -3.37 10.57 -4.49
N ASN A 570 -3.00 11.84 -4.31
CA ASN A 570 -3.78 12.83 -3.58
C ASN A 570 -3.60 14.24 -4.19
N LYS A 571 -4.41 14.54 -5.21
CA LYS A 571 -4.31 15.80 -5.98
C LYS A 571 -4.89 17.03 -5.27
N ARG A 572 -5.60 16.85 -4.15
CA ARG A 572 -6.19 17.90 -3.29
C ARG A 572 -6.84 19.09 -4.04
N THR A 573 -7.52 18.86 -5.15
CA THR A 573 -7.86 19.90 -6.15
C THR A 573 -8.52 21.17 -5.58
N ARG A 574 -9.41 21.06 -4.58
CA ARG A 574 -10.04 22.23 -3.93
C ARG A 574 -9.06 23.02 -3.07
N ALA A 575 -8.19 22.35 -2.31
CA ALA A 575 -7.12 23.00 -1.56
C ALA A 575 -6.09 23.67 -2.48
N ILE A 576 -5.78 23.07 -3.64
CA ILE A 576 -4.92 23.73 -4.65
C ILE A 576 -5.58 25.02 -5.17
N ALA A 577 -6.88 25.00 -5.47
CA ALA A 577 -7.63 26.21 -5.86
C ALA A 577 -7.65 27.28 -4.75
N HIS A 578 -7.71 26.87 -3.47
CA HIS A 578 -7.52 27.80 -2.34
C HIS A 578 -6.08 28.36 -2.28
N ALA A 579 -5.05 27.56 -2.57
CA ALA A 579 -3.68 28.06 -2.69
C ALA A 579 -3.51 29.04 -3.87
N ASP A 580 -4.22 28.84 -5.00
CA ASP A 580 -4.31 29.82 -6.08
C ASP A 580 -5.01 31.12 -5.64
N GLN A 581 -6.00 31.04 -4.74
CA GLN A 581 -6.65 32.22 -4.17
C GLN A 581 -5.73 32.98 -3.23
N VAL A 582 -5.07 32.31 -2.28
CA VAL A 582 -4.06 32.92 -1.39
C VAL A 582 -2.94 33.56 -2.19
N ALA A 583 -2.41 32.86 -3.21
CA ALA A 583 -1.38 33.39 -4.11
C ALA A 583 -1.83 34.68 -4.82
N ARG A 584 -3.06 34.73 -5.35
CA ARG A 584 -3.61 35.94 -5.98
C ARG A 584 -3.78 37.07 -4.97
N SER A 585 -4.26 36.79 -3.76
CA SER A 585 -4.47 37.79 -2.71
C SER A 585 -3.19 38.50 -2.27
N ILE A 586 -2.06 37.80 -2.21
CA ILE A 586 -0.73 38.38 -1.87
C ILE A 586 0.08 38.83 -3.10
N GLY A 587 -0.49 38.76 -4.31
CA GLY A 587 0.21 39.09 -5.56
C GLY A 587 1.36 38.15 -5.94
N PHE A 588 1.36 36.91 -5.42
CA PHE A 588 2.45 35.95 -5.61
C PHE A 588 2.47 35.31 -7.01
N ASP A 589 3.67 35.30 -7.60
CA ASP A 589 3.98 34.76 -8.92
C ASP A 589 5.37 34.11 -8.91
N MET A 590 5.50 32.92 -9.51
CA MET A 590 6.76 32.16 -9.50
C MET A 590 7.88 32.82 -10.32
N VAL A 591 7.56 33.66 -11.31
CA VAL A 591 8.57 34.46 -12.03
C VAL A 591 9.12 35.54 -11.10
N THR A 592 8.24 36.27 -10.41
CA THR A 592 8.64 37.30 -9.44
C THR A 592 9.39 36.71 -8.23
N ALA A 593 9.06 35.47 -7.83
CA ALA A 593 9.83 34.73 -6.84
C ALA A 593 11.26 34.37 -7.31
N GLY A 594 11.52 34.36 -8.63
CA GLY A 594 12.83 34.07 -9.22
C GLY A 594 13.03 32.66 -9.76
N TRP A 595 11.95 31.91 -10.03
CA TRP A 595 12.06 30.58 -10.65
C TRP A 595 12.27 30.68 -12.17
N VAL A 596 13.20 29.87 -12.71
CA VAL A 596 13.57 29.85 -14.14
C VAL A 596 13.66 28.39 -14.63
N PRO A 597 13.17 28.07 -15.84
CA PRO A 597 13.25 26.73 -16.42
C PRO A 597 14.66 26.40 -16.89
N THR A 598 15.44 25.73 -16.04
CA THR A 598 16.79 25.23 -16.34
C THR A 598 16.80 23.74 -16.73
N VAL A 599 17.93 23.25 -17.24
CA VAL A 599 18.18 21.82 -17.50
C VAL A 599 17.90 20.97 -16.26
N ASP A 600 18.38 21.37 -15.09
CA ASP A 600 18.26 20.57 -13.86
C ASP A 600 16.87 20.67 -13.21
N SER A 601 16.21 21.83 -13.29
CA SER A 601 14.89 22.04 -12.69
C SER A 601 13.73 21.46 -13.52
N TYR A 602 13.77 21.58 -14.85
CA TYR A 602 12.66 21.20 -15.72
C TYR A 602 13.09 20.57 -17.06
N LEU A 603 13.94 21.25 -17.84
CA LEU A 603 14.14 20.94 -19.26
C LEU A 603 14.84 19.59 -19.51
N GLY A 604 15.78 19.19 -18.65
CA GLY A 604 16.39 17.87 -18.69
C GLY A 604 15.47 16.74 -18.21
N ARG A 605 14.43 17.09 -17.43
CA ARG A 605 13.53 16.14 -16.75
C ARG A 605 12.32 15.73 -17.61
N VAL A 606 11.87 16.57 -18.53
CA VAL A 606 10.73 16.30 -19.43
C VAL A 606 11.11 15.55 -20.71
N THR A 607 10.14 15.29 -21.61
CA THR A 607 10.40 14.73 -22.95
C THR A 607 10.77 15.82 -23.96
N LYS A 608 11.38 15.46 -25.10
CA LYS A 608 11.69 16.43 -26.17
C LYS A 608 10.46 17.26 -26.60
N ALA A 609 9.29 16.62 -26.72
CA ALA A 609 8.04 17.28 -27.08
C ALA A 609 7.67 18.41 -26.10
N HIS A 610 7.86 18.21 -24.80
CA HIS A 610 7.65 19.26 -23.79
C HIS A 610 8.67 20.39 -23.85
N VAL A 611 9.94 20.09 -24.18
CA VAL A 611 10.97 21.13 -24.35
C VAL A 611 10.61 22.01 -25.56
N LEU A 612 10.22 21.39 -26.67
CA LEU A 612 9.75 22.08 -27.87
C LEU A 612 8.48 22.90 -27.60
N GLN A 613 7.52 22.33 -26.86
CA GLN A 613 6.30 23.03 -26.47
C GLN A 613 6.57 24.24 -25.59
N ALA A 614 7.48 24.15 -24.61
CA ALA A 614 7.87 25.28 -23.77
C ALA A 614 8.51 26.41 -24.59
N VAL A 615 9.44 26.08 -25.50
CA VAL A 615 10.08 27.05 -26.40
C VAL A 615 9.07 27.66 -27.38
N ARG A 616 8.14 26.87 -27.91
CA ARG A 616 7.04 27.32 -28.77
C ARG A 616 6.12 28.32 -28.05
N GLU A 617 5.69 28.00 -26.83
CA GLU A 617 4.85 28.89 -26.02
C GLU A 617 5.54 30.21 -25.66
N ALA A 618 6.85 30.19 -25.41
CA ALA A 618 7.60 31.36 -24.96
C ALA A 618 8.20 32.22 -26.09
N LYS A 619 8.57 31.62 -27.23
CA LYS A 619 9.36 32.24 -28.31
C LYS A 619 8.85 31.91 -29.73
N GLY A 620 7.75 31.17 -29.87
CA GLY A 620 7.10 30.86 -31.15
C GLY A 620 7.70 29.65 -31.90
N GLU A 621 6.97 29.21 -32.93
CA GLU A 621 7.26 27.97 -33.68
C GLU A 621 8.68 27.93 -34.29
N GLN A 622 9.13 29.06 -34.83
CA GLN A 622 10.44 29.16 -35.48
C GLN A 622 11.58 28.83 -34.51
N SER A 623 11.48 29.22 -33.24
CA SER A 623 12.47 28.91 -32.21
C SER A 623 12.46 27.42 -31.82
N ALA A 624 11.30 26.75 -31.86
CA ALA A 624 11.21 25.32 -31.61
C ALA A 624 11.85 24.49 -32.75
N GLN A 625 11.61 24.88 -34.01
CA GLN A 625 12.21 24.24 -35.19
C GLN A 625 13.74 24.37 -35.24
N LEU A 626 14.34 25.39 -34.61
CA LEU A 626 15.79 25.52 -34.51
C LEU A 626 16.45 24.47 -33.58
N ILE A 627 15.68 23.76 -32.73
CA ILE A 627 16.23 22.83 -31.73
C ILE A 627 15.69 21.39 -31.83
N ASP A 628 14.70 21.13 -32.69
CA ASP A 628 13.99 19.84 -32.83
C ASP A 628 14.91 18.62 -33.08
N HIS A 629 15.88 18.79 -33.96
CA HIS A 629 16.85 17.81 -34.42
C HIS A 629 17.96 17.54 -33.39
N LEU A 630 18.12 18.40 -32.36
CA LEU A 630 19.15 18.25 -31.33
C LEU A 630 18.88 17.03 -30.43
N LYS A 631 19.93 16.44 -29.86
CA LYS A 631 19.80 15.35 -28.86
C LYS A 631 19.25 15.92 -27.55
N LYS A 632 18.63 15.07 -26.71
CA LYS A 632 17.85 15.54 -25.53
C LYS A 632 18.63 16.52 -24.63
N GLN A 633 19.90 16.24 -24.32
CA GLN A 633 20.71 17.12 -23.45
C GLN A 633 21.09 18.44 -24.13
N ASP A 634 21.39 18.41 -25.42
CA ASP A 634 21.75 19.61 -26.19
C ASP A 634 20.52 20.51 -26.42
N MET A 635 19.37 19.89 -26.75
CA MET A 635 18.06 20.53 -26.84
C MET A 635 17.68 21.21 -25.53
N ALA A 636 17.88 20.57 -24.38
CA ALA A 636 17.55 21.15 -23.08
C ALA A 636 18.43 22.37 -22.74
N ARG A 637 19.72 22.34 -23.11
CA ARG A 637 20.64 23.48 -22.92
C ARG A 637 20.32 24.66 -23.83
N GLU A 638 20.00 24.41 -25.09
CA GLU A 638 19.63 25.48 -26.02
C GLU A 638 18.24 26.05 -25.67
N ALA A 639 17.31 25.21 -25.21
CA ALA A 639 16.03 25.66 -24.68
C ALA A 639 16.20 26.52 -23.40
N GLU A 640 17.13 26.20 -22.51
CA GLU A 640 17.44 27.05 -21.34
C GLU A 640 17.89 28.45 -21.79
N ARG A 641 18.77 28.53 -22.80
CA ARG A 641 19.20 29.81 -23.41
C ARG A 641 18.05 30.57 -24.09
N LEU A 642 17.13 29.86 -24.74
CA LEU A 642 15.97 30.47 -25.41
C LEU A 642 14.88 30.91 -24.43
N LEU A 643 14.72 30.23 -23.29
CA LEU A 643 13.72 30.55 -22.27
C LEU A 643 14.23 31.57 -21.24
N ASP A 644 15.53 31.87 -21.20
CA ASP A 644 16.07 32.92 -20.35
C ASP A 644 15.37 34.28 -20.59
N GLY A 645 15.09 34.98 -19.49
CA GLY A 645 14.33 36.23 -19.47
C GLY A 645 12.90 36.18 -20.05
N SER A 646 12.35 35.00 -20.40
CA SER A 646 11.02 34.91 -21.03
C SER A 646 9.84 35.01 -20.07
N GLY A 647 10.05 34.78 -18.77
CA GLY A 647 8.97 34.63 -17.80
C GLY A 647 8.10 33.38 -17.99
N TRP A 648 8.49 32.44 -18.85
CA TRP A 648 7.72 31.21 -19.05
C TRP A 648 7.80 30.28 -17.84
N LEU A 649 6.64 29.75 -17.45
CA LEU A 649 6.48 28.79 -16.37
C LEU A 649 5.82 27.50 -16.89
N PRO A 650 6.20 26.30 -16.39
CA PRO A 650 5.43 25.08 -16.61
C PRO A 650 4.09 25.15 -15.88
N GLU A 651 3.08 24.46 -16.41
CA GLU A 651 1.68 24.50 -15.92
C GLU A 651 1.53 24.46 -14.38
N PRO A 652 2.17 23.56 -13.61
CA PRO A 652 1.94 23.47 -12.15
C PRO A 652 2.48 24.66 -11.35
N LEU A 653 3.31 25.51 -11.96
CA LEU A 653 3.83 26.74 -11.38
C LEU A 653 3.01 27.98 -11.74
N ARG A 654 2.08 27.89 -12.70
CA ARG A 654 1.23 29.01 -13.13
C ARG A 654 0.15 29.26 -12.08
N THR A 655 -0.04 30.52 -11.68
CA THR A 655 -1.18 30.92 -10.85
C THR A 655 -2.43 31.03 -11.73
N ILE A 656 -3.43 30.17 -11.50
CA ILE A 656 -4.64 30.13 -12.33
C ILE A 656 -5.43 31.45 -12.18
N GLY A 657 -5.70 32.12 -13.30
CA GLY A 657 -6.47 33.36 -13.36
C GLY A 657 -5.69 34.63 -13.77
N LYS A 658 -4.38 34.54 -14.04
CA LYS A 658 -3.63 35.59 -14.72
C LYS A 658 -3.63 35.27 -16.22
N GLU A 659 -4.46 35.96 -17.00
CA GLU A 659 -4.46 35.83 -18.46
C GLU A 659 -3.06 36.17 -18.98
N THR A 660 -2.45 35.23 -19.70
CA THR A 660 -1.26 35.52 -20.51
C THR A 660 -1.68 36.49 -21.61
N THR A 661 -1.25 37.75 -21.49
CA THR A 661 -1.41 38.77 -22.53
C THR A 661 -0.57 38.39 -23.76
N SER A 662 -1.13 37.54 -24.62
CA SER A 662 -0.58 37.16 -25.91
C SER A 662 -1.27 37.92 -27.04
N ASP A 663 -1.36 39.25 -26.91
CA ASP A 663 -1.80 40.16 -27.98
C ASP A 663 -0.59 40.89 -28.56
N ASP A 664 0.19 40.18 -29.39
CA ASP A 664 0.96 40.81 -30.47
C ASP A 664 1.23 39.82 -31.63
N VAL A 665 0.15 39.37 -32.28
CA VAL A 665 0.22 38.72 -33.60
C VAL A 665 -0.87 39.27 -34.49
N SER A 666 -0.57 40.36 -35.20
CA SER A 666 -1.41 40.85 -36.31
C SER A 666 -1.32 39.89 -37.51
N PRO A 667 -2.45 39.38 -38.06
CA PRO A 667 -2.46 38.67 -39.32
C PRO A 667 -2.71 39.63 -40.50
N ALA A 668 -1.71 39.83 -41.35
CA ALA A 668 -1.90 40.21 -42.75
C ALA A 668 -2.06 38.93 -43.59
N ALA A 669 -2.82 38.84 -44.69
CA ALA A 669 -3.59 39.84 -45.44
C ALA A 669 -4.79 39.13 -46.14
N ASP A 670 -5.82 39.85 -46.61
CA ASP A 670 -5.89 40.28 -48.03
C ASP A 670 -7.07 41.22 -48.34
N GLU A 671 -6.98 41.90 -49.49
CA GLU A 671 -7.76 43.06 -49.99
C GLU A 671 -9.31 43.06 -49.84
N THR A 672 -9.89 44.22 -49.47
CA THR A 672 -10.58 45.13 -50.44
C THR A 672 -11.19 46.40 -49.79
N GLY A 673 -10.91 47.59 -50.37
CA GLY A 673 -11.89 48.68 -50.49
C GLY A 673 -11.85 49.91 -49.56
N GLU A 674 -11.24 50.99 -50.07
CA GLU A 674 -11.62 52.43 -49.90
C GLU A 674 -11.34 53.18 -48.57
N ASP A 675 -10.31 54.04 -48.65
CA ASP A 675 -9.96 55.18 -47.76
C ASP A 675 -10.71 56.47 -48.25
N PRO A 676 -10.87 57.59 -47.48
CA PRO A 676 -9.72 58.40 -47.05
C PRO A 676 -9.82 59.28 -45.76
N ALA A 677 -8.63 59.73 -45.29
CA ALA A 677 -8.32 60.98 -44.55
C ALA A 677 -8.60 61.03 -43.01
N SER A 678 -7.75 61.61 -42.15
CA SER A 678 -6.46 62.34 -42.33
C SER A 678 -5.66 62.51 -41.00
N GLU A 679 -4.31 62.49 -41.10
CA GLU A 679 -3.23 63.16 -40.30
C GLU A 679 -3.49 63.56 -38.81
N VAL A 680 -2.80 63.04 -37.76
CA VAL A 680 -1.35 63.00 -37.37
C VAL A 680 -0.82 64.22 -36.56
N SER A 681 -0.47 64.00 -35.27
CA SER A 681 0.68 64.55 -34.48
C SER A 681 0.48 64.14 -33.00
N VAL A 682 1.26 63.25 -32.36
CA VAL A 682 2.68 63.32 -31.90
C VAL A 682 2.95 64.50 -30.92
N GLY A 683 3.46 64.20 -29.71
CA GLY A 683 4.13 65.19 -28.83
C GLY A 683 4.07 64.96 -27.30
N ASP A 684 5.02 64.16 -26.78
CA ASP A 684 5.65 64.11 -25.44
C ASP A 684 5.06 64.70 -24.12
N LEU A 685 5.39 63.96 -23.05
CA LEU A 685 5.53 64.31 -21.60
C LEU A 685 6.43 65.57 -21.37
N PRO A 686 6.55 66.20 -20.16
CA PRO A 686 6.48 65.58 -18.83
C PRO A 686 6.04 66.44 -17.59
N ALA A 687 6.16 65.81 -16.42
CA ALA A 687 6.62 66.35 -15.11
C ALA A 687 5.67 67.06 -14.11
N PHE A 688 5.69 66.49 -12.90
CA PHE A 688 5.38 67.05 -11.57
C PHE A 688 6.04 68.43 -11.30
N PRO A 689 5.47 69.28 -10.42
CA PRO A 689 5.76 69.17 -8.98
C PRO A 689 4.58 69.44 -8.02
N ALA A 690 4.81 69.12 -6.74
CA ALA A 690 3.91 69.37 -5.60
C ALA A 690 3.81 70.87 -5.24
N ASP A 691 2.74 71.27 -4.54
CA ASP A 691 2.82 71.51 -3.08
C ASP A 691 1.42 71.60 -2.42
N ALA A 692 1.41 71.66 -1.09
CA ALA A 692 0.27 71.62 -0.16
C ALA A 692 -0.90 72.60 -0.40
N ALA A 693 -2.13 72.20 0.00
CA ALA A 693 -2.92 72.91 1.03
C ALA A 693 -4.24 72.19 1.40
N ASP A 694 -4.23 71.67 2.62
CA ASP A 694 -5.26 71.61 3.67
C ASP A 694 -6.70 72.20 3.48
N LEU A 695 -7.63 71.59 4.24
CA LEU A 695 -8.92 72.07 4.79
C LEU A 695 -10.21 72.20 3.93
N SER A 696 -11.14 71.29 4.27
CA SER A 696 -12.50 71.55 4.81
C SER A 696 -13.73 71.72 3.88
N ASP A 697 -14.72 70.86 4.16
CA ASP A 697 -16.16 71.14 4.31
C ASP A 697 -16.91 72.01 3.28
N GLN A 698 -17.77 71.38 2.46
CA GLN A 698 -19.23 71.38 2.69
C GLN A 698 -20.05 70.61 1.62
N HIS A 699 -20.86 69.64 2.08
CA HIS A 699 -22.17 69.26 1.50
C HIS A 699 -23.20 70.41 1.71
N PRO A 700 -24.43 70.42 1.14
CA PRO A 700 -25.25 69.34 0.56
C PRO A 700 -25.75 69.66 -0.88
N ASP A 701 -26.59 68.92 -1.62
CA ASP A 701 -27.99 68.41 -1.48
C ASP A 701 -28.27 67.54 -2.74
N ALA A 702 -29.28 66.67 -2.91
CA ALA A 702 -30.22 65.94 -2.04
C ALA A 702 -31.08 64.99 -2.93
N HIS A 703 -31.85 64.06 -2.33
CA HIS A 703 -32.99 63.28 -2.91
C HIS A 703 -32.68 62.24 -4.03
N ASP A 704 -33.27 61.04 -4.12
CA ASP A 704 -34.16 60.17 -3.29
C ASP A 704 -33.79 58.69 -3.66
N ASP A 705 -34.29 57.57 -3.12
CA ASP A 705 -35.48 57.21 -2.31
C ASP A 705 -35.13 55.96 -1.42
N ASP A 706 -35.99 55.58 -0.46
CA ASP A 706 -35.75 54.54 0.56
C ASP A 706 -36.30 53.13 0.24
N GLY A 707 -35.80 52.07 0.91
CA GLY A 707 -36.32 50.71 0.68
C GLY A 707 -35.83 49.52 1.53
N TYR A 708 -35.37 49.74 2.76
CA TYR A 708 -35.25 48.84 3.94
C TYR A 708 -35.80 47.39 3.84
N SER A 709 -35.20 46.38 4.50
CA SER A 709 -35.09 46.32 5.98
C SER A 709 -34.19 45.18 6.52
N HIS A 710 -33.27 45.53 7.44
CA HIS A 710 -32.89 44.91 8.73
C HIS A 710 -32.93 43.36 8.95
N LEU A 711 -32.05 42.76 9.78
CA LEU A 711 -31.67 43.18 11.14
C LEU A 711 -30.19 42.97 11.53
N ASP A 712 -29.69 43.94 12.30
CA ASP A 712 -28.51 43.86 13.16
C ASP A 712 -28.83 43.21 14.52
N ALA A 713 -27.80 42.68 15.19
CA ALA A 713 -27.43 42.86 16.61
C ALA A 713 -26.41 41.77 16.99
N ALA A 714 -25.15 42.13 17.26
CA ALA A 714 -24.60 42.35 18.61
C ALA A 714 -24.32 41.01 19.36
N GLU A 715 -23.20 40.82 20.04
CA GLU A 715 -22.27 41.79 20.67
C GLU A 715 -20.80 41.37 20.50
#